data_AF-A0A150PBW7-F1
#
_entry.id   AF-A0A150PBW7-F1
#
_cell.length_a   1.000
_cell.length_b   1.000
_cell.length_c   1.000
_cell.angle_alpha   90.00
_cell.angle_beta   90.00
_cell.angle_gamma   90.00
#
_symmetry.space_group_name_H-M   'P 1'
#
loop_
_entity.id
_entity.type
_entity.pdbx_description
1 polymer ?
#
loop_
_entity_poly.entity_id
_entity_poly.type
_entity_poly.pdbx_seq_one_letter_code
_entity_poly.pdbx_strand_id
1 'polypeptide(L)'
;AFDGSLEAFTAQVRTGKGRMPGFGDQAITSADIEAIYAYFASGAPPAATCPGGEVDPGECSGVSGQIAPLFPAGAGGKAITTTAADGTITLEAAGRVRGRHEREEEFSPFQPRYFENRSYKFVVEDAIPAGGGTVKFTWLPNAKASDTQVINFRCWYTGDGNVFHANNGMDRVTSTHWEFVVDRNAREGREIREGDLLEFEFGVFLDPATVEGRTSYYSDTFRYRVGSGELTPFDAPNEAALSGGDGTIPYIYAEPHLYYEQMALNIQEGSIQRFLEGRRLFHTDFATGEHTEGGNPVFDEHAGKAGPLSNQTTCAGCHLHNGRGAPPEPGEAMETAVVKLFGAGASADGKPATDPMYGRQLQDKGPDGSPGEGTATVAYAEEPGQLPDGTPYVLRRPTFRFDGLSAGQIARYSVRVARPVVGMGLLEAIAEEAVLERADGMDCNQDGISGRPNLIPDPVSGALRLGRFGWKAGKVSVPHQVADALVADMGVTTSLFPVEECGEEQAGCRAGASGTPELSDEDLDRMAAYMRVLGVPPRRDTADPAVQRGEVLFSQAGCASCHVPSMKTGSHHPFVELRDQIIHPYSDLLLHDMGEALADTSTSEALAGPREWRTPPLWGIGLLEAVNGHTQLLHDGRARDVVEAILWHGGEADAAKQRFMALPSGDRDAVVAFLRSL
;
A
#
# COMPACT_ATOMS: atom_id res chain seq x y z
N ALA A 1 18.81 -7.53 -8.65
CA ALA A 1 18.87 -9.00 -8.83
C ALA A 1 20.18 -9.34 -9.54
N PHE A 2 20.93 -10.31 -9.02
CA PHE A 2 22.11 -10.86 -9.68
C PHE A 2 21.72 -12.18 -10.32
N ASP A 3 21.87 -12.30 -11.64
CA ASP A 3 21.53 -13.49 -12.40
C ASP A 3 22.82 -14.28 -12.71
N GLY A 4 23.19 -15.19 -11.80
CA GLY A 4 24.41 -15.99 -11.91
C GLY A 4 24.65 -16.90 -10.70
N SER A 5 25.70 -17.72 -10.73
CA SER A 5 26.04 -18.64 -9.65
C SER A 5 26.63 -17.91 -8.42
N LEU A 6 26.58 -18.56 -7.25
CA LEU A 6 27.27 -18.09 -6.04
C LEU A 6 28.75 -17.82 -6.31
N GLU A 7 29.39 -18.63 -7.14
CA GLU A 7 30.80 -18.47 -7.51
C GLU A 7 31.04 -17.20 -8.32
N ALA A 8 30.15 -16.90 -9.29
CA ALA A 8 30.20 -15.67 -10.07
C ALA A 8 29.88 -14.42 -9.21
N PHE A 9 28.94 -14.56 -8.27
CA PHE A 9 28.62 -13.49 -7.31
C PHE A 9 29.80 -13.21 -6.38
N THR A 10 30.38 -14.27 -5.82
CA THR A 10 31.58 -14.21 -4.98
C THR A 10 32.71 -13.51 -5.73
N ALA A 11 32.96 -13.90 -6.98
CA ALA A 11 33.97 -13.25 -7.81
C ALA A 11 33.70 -11.74 -7.94
N GLN A 12 32.46 -11.32 -8.22
CA GLN A 12 32.12 -9.89 -8.30
C GLN A 12 32.26 -9.15 -6.97
N VAL A 13 31.87 -9.74 -5.84
CA VAL A 13 32.07 -9.12 -4.52
C VAL A 13 33.56 -8.96 -4.24
N ARG A 14 34.39 -9.95 -4.59
CA ARG A 14 35.85 -9.90 -4.39
C ARG A 14 36.53 -8.89 -5.30
N THR A 15 36.14 -8.80 -6.58
CA THR A 15 36.83 -7.96 -7.56
C THR A 15 36.21 -6.57 -7.76
N GLY A 16 34.96 -6.37 -7.35
CA GLY A 16 34.15 -5.19 -7.66
C GLY A 16 33.58 -5.19 -9.08
N LYS A 17 32.54 -4.37 -9.31
CA LYS A 17 31.92 -4.14 -10.63
C LYS A 17 31.18 -2.80 -10.67
N GLY A 18 31.45 -1.97 -11.69
CA GLY A 18 30.76 -0.69 -11.88
C GLY A 18 31.01 0.29 -10.72
N ARG A 19 29.94 0.71 -10.04
CA ARG A 19 29.99 1.59 -8.87
C ARG A 19 30.32 0.85 -7.55
N MET A 20 30.35 -0.49 -7.54
CA MET A 20 30.63 -1.28 -6.34
C MET A 20 32.14 -1.64 -6.26
N PRO A 21 32.85 -1.23 -5.20
CA PRO A 21 34.24 -1.62 -4.97
C PRO A 21 34.37 -3.11 -4.62
N GLY A 22 35.56 -3.68 -4.78
CA GLY A 22 35.85 -5.06 -4.36
C GLY A 22 36.11 -5.17 -2.86
N PHE A 23 35.65 -6.25 -2.24
CA PHE A 23 35.78 -6.52 -0.80
C PHE A 23 36.60 -7.78 -0.54
N GLY A 24 37.73 -7.63 0.16
CA GLY A 24 38.56 -8.76 0.58
C GLY A 24 37.94 -9.57 1.73
N ASP A 25 38.50 -10.75 2.01
CA ASP A 25 37.97 -11.71 3.01
C ASP A 25 37.84 -11.15 4.44
N GLN A 26 38.60 -10.10 4.78
CA GLN A 26 38.51 -9.45 6.08
C GLN A 26 37.34 -8.47 6.20
N ALA A 27 36.84 -7.96 5.07
CA ALA A 27 35.73 -7.00 5.06
C ALA A 27 34.37 -7.72 4.94
N ILE A 28 34.31 -8.79 4.15
CA ILE A 28 33.13 -9.63 3.96
C ILE A 28 33.60 -11.09 3.93
N THR A 29 33.11 -11.95 4.82
CA THR A 29 33.51 -13.36 4.83
C THR A 29 32.81 -14.16 3.73
N SER A 30 33.27 -15.37 3.41
CA SER A 30 32.56 -16.22 2.44
C SER A 30 31.15 -16.58 2.90
N ALA A 31 30.93 -16.74 4.22
CA ALA A 31 29.61 -16.98 4.78
C ALA A 31 28.68 -15.76 4.62
N ASP A 32 29.22 -14.55 4.72
CA ASP A 32 28.47 -13.32 4.43
C ASP A 32 28.11 -13.23 2.95
N ILE A 33 29.03 -13.58 2.04
CA ILE A 33 28.75 -13.63 0.60
C ILE A 33 27.67 -14.67 0.29
N GLU A 34 27.72 -15.85 0.90
CA GLU A 34 26.69 -16.88 0.77
C GLU A 34 25.34 -16.39 1.26
N ALA A 35 25.29 -15.71 2.41
CA ALA A 35 24.07 -15.13 2.95
C ALA A 35 23.50 -14.00 2.06
N ILE A 36 24.36 -13.11 1.56
CA ILE A 36 23.99 -12.02 0.65
C ILE A 36 23.53 -12.59 -0.70
N TYR A 37 24.22 -13.59 -1.23
CA TYR A 37 23.82 -14.29 -2.44
C TYR A 37 22.48 -14.98 -2.24
N ALA A 38 22.29 -15.71 -1.14
CA ALA A 38 21.02 -16.32 -0.80
C ALA A 38 19.90 -15.28 -0.68
N TYR A 39 20.17 -14.10 -0.14
CA TYR A 39 19.21 -12.98 -0.11
C TYR A 39 18.83 -12.53 -1.53
N PHE A 40 19.81 -12.20 -2.38
CA PHE A 40 19.54 -11.74 -3.75
C PHE A 40 19.00 -12.83 -4.68
N ALA A 41 19.35 -14.10 -4.44
CA ALA A 41 18.89 -15.26 -5.17
C ALA A 41 17.52 -15.75 -4.66
N SER A 42 17.18 -15.55 -3.38
CA SER A 42 15.83 -15.81 -2.86
C SER A 42 14.78 -14.86 -3.45
N GLY A 43 15.21 -13.70 -3.93
CA GLY A 43 14.39 -12.78 -4.71
C GLY A 43 14.45 -13.01 -6.22
N ALA A 44 15.36 -13.86 -6.72
CA ALA A 44 15.39 -14.27 -8.11
C ALA A 44 14.34 -15.38 -8.32
N PRO A 45 13.54 -15.34 -9.40
CA PRO A 45 12.63 -16.43 -9.68
C PRO A 45 13.43 -17.73 -9.78
N PRO A 46 12.95 -18.84 -9.17
CA PRO A 46 13.67 -20.10 -9.23
C PRO A 46 13.87 -20.51 -10.70
N ALA A 47 15.00 -21.16 -11.00
CA ALA A 47 15.20 -21.74 -12.32
C ALA A 47 14.12 -22.81 -12.56
N ALA A 48 13.13 -22.48 -13.39
CA ALA A 48 12.01 -23.36 -13.68
C ALA A 48 12.48 -24.53 -14.56
N THR A 49 12.86 -25.64 -13.92
CA THR A 49 13.14 -26.90 -14.60
C THR A 49 12.03 -27.90 -14.27
N CYS A 50 10.94 -27.81 -15.02
CA CYS A 50 9.87 -28.81 -15.00
C CYS A 50 10.46 -30.20 -15.42
N PRO A 51 9.97 -31.37 -14.92
CA PRO A 51 10.45 -32.70 -15.32
C PRO A 51 10.31 -32.93 -16.84
N GLY A 52 11.38 -32.68 -17.61
CA GLY A 52 11.37 -32.71 -19.07
C GLY A 52 12.25 -31.67 -19.77
N GLY A 53 12.73 -30.63 -19.07
CA GLY A 53 13.64 -29.62 -19.61
C GLY A 53 13.44 -28.23 -18.99
N GLU A 54 14.14 -27.23 -19.54
CA GLU A 54 13.85 -25.81 -19.31
C GLU A 54 12.46 -25.49 -19.90
N VAL A 55 11.65 -24.75 -19.16
CA VAL A 55 10.36 -24.23 -19.64
C VAL A 55 10.36 -22.70 -19.64
N ASP A 56 9.51 -22.11 -20.47
CA ASP A 56 9.37 -20.66 -20.52
C ASP A 56 8.72 -20.12 -19.21
N PRO A 57 9.05 -18.89 -18.77
CA PRO A 57 8.39 -18.24 -17.65
C PRO A 57 6.87 -18.24 -17.81
N GLY A 58 6.15 -18.70 -16.77
CA GLY A 58 4.70 -18.86 -16.78
C GLY A 58 4.20 -20.26 -17.18
N GLU A 59 5.02 -21.16 -17.74
CA GLU A 59 4.58 -22.54 -17.99
C GLU A 59 4.47 -23.36 -16.70
N CYS A 60 5.41 -23.23 -15.75
CA CYS A 60 5.29 -23.88 -14.44
C CYS A 60 4.23 -23.20 -13.52
N SER A 61 3.58 -22.10 -13.95
CA SER A 61 2.56 -21.37 -13.16
C SER A 61 1.28 -22.16 -12.85
N GLY A 62 1.05 -23.26 -13.55
CA GLY A 62 -0.17 -24.07 -13.42
C GLY A 62 -1.44 -23.43 -13.98
N VAL A 63 -1.34 -22.29 -14.68
CA VAL A 63 -2.47 -21.66 -15.37
C VAL A 63 -2.25 -21.57 -16.88
N SER A 64 -3.30 -21.87 -17.66
CA SER A 64 -3.26 -21.81 -19.13
C SER A 64 -4.00 -20.57 -19.65
N GLY A 65 -3.38 -19.81 -20.56
CA GLY A 65 -4.04 -18.71 -21.29
C GLY A 65 -3.16 -17.48 -21.48
N GLN A 66 -3.51 -16.63 -22.45
CA GLN A 66 -2.88 -15.31 -22.59
C GLN A 66 -3.44 -14.36 -21.53
N ILE A 67 -2.56 -13.87 -20.66
CA ILE A 67 -2.91 -12.86 -19.65
C ILE A 67 -2.83 -11.49 -20.33
N ALA A 68 -3.95 -10.77 -20.37
CA ALA A 68 -3.96 -9.43 -20.94
C ALA A 68 -3.33 -8.43 -19.97
N PRO A 69 -2.37 -7.58 -20.42
CA PRO A 69 -1.72 -6.59 -19.55
C PRO A 69 -2.74 -5.57 -19.07
N LEU A 70 -2.74 -5.24 -17.77
CA LEU A 70 -3.75 -4.35 -17.19
C LEU A 70 -3.76 -2.97 -17.86
N PHE A 71 -2.57 -2.44 -18.16
CA PHE A 71 -2.40 -1.16 -18.84
C PHE A 71 -1.80 -1.36 -20.24
N PRO A 72 -2.35 -0.71 -21.28
CA PRO A 72 -1.80 -0.80 -22.62
C PRO A 72 -0.43 -0.13 -22.70
N ALA A 73 0.42 -0.63 -23.61
CA ALA A 73 1.70 0.01 -23.92
C ALA A 73 1.46 1.43 -24.48
N GLY A 74 2.18 2.42 -23.95
CA GLY A 74 2.14 3.80 -24.45
C GLY A 74 1.31 4.79 -23.63
N ALA A 75 1.06 4.54 -22.34
CA ALA A 75 0.56 5.57 -21.45
C ALA A 75 1.53 6.78 -21.47
N GLY A 76 1.10 7.87 -22.10
CA GLY A 76 1.83 9.14 -22.08
C GLY A 76 2.03 9.64 -20.65
N GLY A 77 2.85 10.66 -20.50
CA GLY A 77 3.14 11.23 -19.21
C GLY A 77 4.43 12.02 -19.25
N LYS A 78 4.47 13.12 -18.50
CA LYS A 78 5.69 13.89 -18.35
C LYS A 78 6.59 13.16 -17.36
N ALA A 79 7.86 12.99 -17.69
CA ALA A 79 8.83 12.47 -16.73
C ALA A 79 8.91 13.40 -15.52
N ILE A 80 9.00 12.82 -14.33
CA ILE A 80 9.14 13.55 -13.05
C ILE A 80 10.40 14.43 -13.09
N THR A 81 11.47 13.85 -13.65
CA THR A 81 12.76 14.50 -13.79
C THR A 81 13.21 14.47 -15.24
N THR A 82 13.72 15.60 -15.73
CA THR A 82 14.36 15.71 -17.04
C THR A 82 15.74 16.35 -16.91
N THR A 83 16.63 16.05 -17.85
CA THR A 83 17.94 16.67 -17.94
C THR A 83 18.07 17.32 -19.32
N ALA A 84 18.31 18.63 -19.33
CA ALA A 84 18.56 19.38 -20.56
C ALA A 84 19.92 19.03 -21.16
N ALA A 85 20.14 19.41 -22.43
CA ALA A 85 21.39 19.10 -23.14
C ALA A 85 22.64 19.74 -22.52
N ASP A 86 22.48 20.82 -21.76
CA ASP A 86 23.55 21.50 -21.02
C ASP A 86 23.85 20.84 -19.65
N GLY A 87 23.05 19.85 -19.23
CA GLY A 87 23.16 19.18 -17.95
C GLY A 87 22.22 19.73 -16.87
N THR A 88 21.44 20.78 -17.13
CA THR A 88 20.49 21.33 -16.16
C THR A 88 19.41 20.30 -15.86
N ILE A 89 19.17 20.03 -14.59
CA ILE A 89 18.14 19.08 -14.15
C ILE A 89 16.87 19.84 -13.81
N THR A 90 15.72 19.33 -14.24
CA THR A 90 14.41 19.83 -13.85
C THR A 90 13.63 18.71 -13.17
N LEU A 91 13.25 18.91 -11.91
CA LEU A 91 12.34 18.05 -11.17
C LEU A 91 10.99 18.76 -11.03
N GLU A 92 9.90 18.08 -11.34
CA GLU A 92 8.53 18.55 -11.09
C GLU A 92 7.85 17.63 -10.09
N ALA A 93 7.22 18.23 -9.08
CA ALA A 93 6.44 17.52 -8.09
C ALA A 93 5.31 18.42 -7.58
N ALA A 94 4.49 17.91 -6.68
CA ALA A 94 3.36 18.62 -6.13
C ALA A 94 3.23 18.38 -4.63
N GLY A 95 2.39 19.20 -4.01
CA GLY A 95 2.08 19.06 -2.60
C GLY A 95 0.79 19.74 -2.21
N ARG A 96 0.49 19.67 -0.93
CA ARG A 96 -0.72 20.24 -0.32
C ARG A 96 -0.35 21.18 0.81
N VAL A 97 -1.33 21.96 1.24
CA VAL A 97 -1.22 22.78 2.44
C VAL A 97 -1.37 21.93 3.70
N ARG A 98 -0.70 22.34 4.79
CA ARG A 98 -0.76 21.74 6.13
C ARG A 98 -1.03 22.79 7.20
N GLY A 99 -1.52 22.34 8.36
CA GLY A 99 -1.82 23.21 9.48
C GLY A 99 -0.59 23.75 10.21
N ARG A 100 0.46 22.93 10.29
CA ARG A 100 1.68 23.12 11.11
C ARG A 100 2.89 22.47 10.43
N HIS A 101 4.08 22.69 11.00
CA HIS A 101 5.34 22.12 10.51
C HIS A 101 5.50 20.64 10.96
N GLU A 102 6.13 19.78 10.15
CA GLU A 102 6.22 18.32 10.40
C GLU A 102 6.98 17.89 11.66
N ARG A 103 7.74 18.81 12.25
CA ARG A 103 8.54 18.62 13.48
C ARG A 103 7.92 19.29 14.70
N GLU A 104 6.75 19.91 14.57
CA GLU A 104 5.96 20.39 15.70
C GLU A 104 5.14 19.21 16.31
N GLU A 105 4.66 19.36 17.55
CA GLU A 105 3.95 18.28 18.28
C GLU A 105 2.65 17.82 17.60
N GLU A 106 2.02 18.71 16.83
CA GLU A 106 0.84 18.44 15.99
C GLU A 106 1.14 19.02 14.61
N PHE A 107 1.19 18.19 13.56
CA PHE A 107 1.46 18.63 12.18
C PHE A 107 0.18 18.84 11.37
N SER A 108 -0.94 18.25 11.81
CA SER A 108 -2.31 18.53 11.34
C SER A 108 -2.43 18.58 9.81
N PRO A 109 -2.15 17.44 9.12
CA PRO A 109 -1.96 17.40 7.68
C PRO A 109 -3.18 17.85 6.89
N PHE A 110 -4.37 17.42 7.30
CA PHE A 110 -5.61 17.65 6.58
C PHE A 110 -6.47 18.68 7.32
N GLN A 111 -6.26 19.95 7.01
CA GLN A 111 -7.10 21.03 7.53
C GLN A 111 -8.51 20.97 6.91
N PRO A 112 -9.55 21.48 7.59
CA PRO A 112 -10.88 21.59 7.01
C PRO A 112 -10.84 22.19 5.60
N ARG A 113 -11.58 21.57 4.67
CA ARG A 113 -11.67 21.94 3.24
C ARG A 113 -10.37 21.75 2.45
N TYR A 114 -9.46 20.88 2.89
CA TYR A 114 -8.20 20.57 2.19
C TYR A 114 -8.37 20.19 0.71
N PHE A 115 -9.53 19.66 0.33
CA PHE A 115 -9.86 19.26 -1.04
C PHE A 115 -10.25 20.43 -1.96
N GLU A 116 -10.44 21.65 -1.46
CA GLU A 116 -10.82 22.82 -2.27
C GLU A 116 -9.59 23.63 -2.70
N ASN A 117 -8.98 23.29 -3.84
CA ASN A 117 -7.87 24.04 -4.49
C ASN A 117 -6.68 24.36 -3.57
N ARG A 118 -6.47 23.56 -2.53
CA ARG A 118 -5.44 23.70 -1.49
C ARG A 118 -4.20 22.83 -1.77
N SER A 119 -3.90 22.69 -3.05
CA SER A 119 -2.73 22.01 -3.59
C SER A 119 -1.92 22.95 -4.48
N TYR A 120 -0.67 22.56 -4.75
CA TYR A 120 0.25 23.29 -5.60
C TYR A 120 1.21 22.34 -6.29
N LYS A 121 1.73 22.78 -7.42
CA LYS A 121 2.94 22.25 -8.04
C LYS A 121 4.16 23.04 -7.60
N PHE A 122 5.30 22.38 -7.56
CA PHE A 122 6.58 23.05 -7.56
C PHE A 122 7.55 22.45 -8.59
N VAL A 123 8.49 23.27 -9.03
CA VAL A 123 9.56 22.89 -9.96
C VAL A 123 10.90 23.25 -9.34
N VAL A 124 11.85 22.32 -9.40
CA VAL A 124 13.25 22.53 -9.02
C VAL A 124 14.10 22.49 -10.28
N GLU A 125 14.73 23.61 -10.62
CA GLU A 125 15.68 23.74 -11.73
C GLU A 125 17.10 23.84 -11.14
N ASP A 126 17.86 22.75 -11.25
CA ASP A 126 19.20 22.63 -10.71
C ASP A 126 20.24 22.77 -11.82
N ALA A 127 20.94 23.91 -11.81
CA ALA A 127 21.98 24.23 -12.78
C ALA A 127 23.38 23.78 -12.33
N ILE A 128 23.55 23.23 -11.12
CA ILE A 128 24.85 22.84 -10.58
C ILE A 128 25.55 21.78 -11.46
N PRO A 129 24.87 20.71 -11.93
CA PRO A 129 25.48 19.73 -12.83
C PRO A 129 25.91 20.32 -14.19
N ALA A 130 25.26 21.41 -14.63
CA ALA A 130 25.60 22.14 -15.84
C ALA A 130 26.77 23.14 -15.66
N GLY A 131 27.38 23.18 -14.47
CA GLY A 131 28.41 24.17 -14.12
C GLY A 131 27.87 25.55 -13.73
N GLY A 132 26.55 25.66 -13.52
CA GLY A 132 25.92 26.81 -12.89
C GLY A 132 26.18 26.87 -11.38
N GLY A 133 25.64 27.88 -10.72
CA GLY A 133 25.82 28.12 -9.27
C GLY A 133 24.52 28.23 -8.48
N THR A 134 23.39 27.80 -9.06
CA THR A 134 22.06 28.07 -8.51
C THR A 134 21.11 26.88 -8.63
N VAL A 135 20.21 26.76 -7.66
CA VAL A 135 19.01 25.93 -7.73
C VAL A 135 17.80 26.86 -7.62
N LYS A 136 16.96 26.89 -8.66
CA LYS A 136 15.75 27.72 -8.72
C LYS A 136 14.52 26.89 -8.35
N PHE A 137 13.66 27.46 -7.53
CA PHE A 137 12.40 26.90 -7.11
C PHE A 137 11.26 27.74 -7.68
N THR A 138 10.31 27.08 -8.34
CA THR A 138 9.06 27.67 -8.82
C THR A 138 7.90 27.07 -8.05
N TRP A 139 6.97 27.90 -7.56
CA TRP A 139 5.76 27.47 -6.86
C TRP A 139 4.50 27.95 -7.59
N LEU A 140 3.58 27.02 -7.85
CA LEU A 140 2.41 27.19 -8.72
C LEU A 140 1.16 26.64 -7.99
N PRO A 141 0.40 27.48 -7.27
CA PRO A 141 -0.79 27.04 -6.55
C PRO A 141 -2.04 26.94 -7.43
N ASN A 142 -2.95 26.06 -7.05
CA ASN A 142 -4.28 25.96 -7.68
C ASN A 142 -5.17 27.15 -7.31
N ALA A 143 -5.19 27.53 -6.03
CA ALA A 143 -5.82 28.77 -5.56
C ALA A 143 -4.87 29.98 -5.74
N LYS A 144 -5.43 31.18 -5.91
CA LYS A 144 -4.59 32.38 -5.99
C LYS A 144 -3.89 32.62 -4.67
N ALA A 145 -2.63 33.05 -4.73
CA ALA A 145 -1.94 33.59 -3.57
C ALA A 145 -2.46 35.00 -3.24
N SER A 146 -2.38 35.36 -1.95
CA SER A 146 -2.76 36.68 -1.44
C SER A 146 -2.02 37.82 -2.14
N ASP A 147 -2.71 38.94 -2.37
CA ASP A 147 -2.11 40.18 -2.88
C ASP A 147 -1.32 40.97 -1.82
N THR A 148 -1.56 40.67 -0.54
CA THR A 148 -1.03 41.46 0.59
C THR A 148 -0.01 40.69 1.42
N GLN A 149 0.17 39.39 1.16
CA GLN A 149 1.13 38.54 1.84
C GLN A 149 2.05 37.86 0.83
N VAL A 150 3.31 37.69 1.21
CA VAL A 150 4.34 37.07 0.37
C VAL A 150 4.44 35.59 0.72
N ILE A 151 4.51 34.74 -0.30
CA ILE A 151 4.81 33.32 -0.11
C ILE A 151 6.23 33.19 0.40
N ASN A 152 6.42 32.49 1.52
CA ASN A 152 7.74 32.31 2.09
C ASN A 152 8.40 31.06 1.51
N PHE A 153 9.69 31.13 1.23
CA PHE A 153 10.55 29.98 0.97
C PHE A 153 11.57 29.85 2.10
N ARG A 154 11.48 28.76 2.84
CA ARG A 154 12.37 28.43 3.95
C ARG A 154 13.26 27.29 3.52
N CYS A 155 14.56 27.38 3.80
CA CYS A 155 15.48 26.31 3.48
C CYS A 155 16.66 26.21 4.44
N TRP A 156 17.31 25.04 4.44
CA TRP A 156 18.37 24.66 5.35
C TRP A 156 17.87 24.57 6.80
N TYR A 157 17.13 23.50 7.10
CA TYR A 157 16.55 23.27 8.42
C TYR A 157 17.63 23.17 9.51
N THR A 158 17.35 23.71 10.71
CA THR A 158 18.33 23.74 11.81
C THR A 158 18.27 22.52 12.72
N GLY A 159 17.20 21.71 12.64
CA GLY A 159 16.95 20.61 13.58
C GLY A 159 16.09 20.97 14.79
N ASP A 160 15.63 22.21 14.92
CA ASP A 160 14.85 22.69 16.09
C ASP A 160 13.52 23.31 15.67
N GLY A 161 12.41 22.69 16.09
CA GLY A 161 11.04 23.15 15.83
C GLY A 161 10.76 23.43 14.34
N ASN A 162 10.45 24.68 14.01
CA ASN A 162 10.17 25.15 12.65
C ASN A 162 11.23 26.14 12.13
N VAL A 163 12.46 26.05 12.64
CA VAL A 163 13.52 27.02 12.38
C VAL A 163 14.40 26.59 11.20
N PHE A 164 14.71 27.56 10.34
CA PHE A 164 15.55 27.40 9.15
C PHE A 164 16.66 28.45 9.15
N HIS A 165 17.84 28.12 8.62
CA HIS A 165 18.93 29.08 8.46
C HIS A 165 18.58 30.18 7.45
N ALA A 166 17.65 29.92 6.53
CA ALA A 166 17.15 30.89 5.57
C ALA A 166 15.61 30.87 5.53
N ASN A 167 14.99 32.05 5.66
CA ASN A 167 13.55 32.27 5.54
C ASN A 167 13.33 33.54 4.71
N ASN A 168 12.95 33.36 3.46
CA ASN A 168 12.90 34.41 2.45
C ASN A 168 11.49 34.55 1.87
N GLY A 169 11.17 35.72 1.33
CA GLY A 169 10.00 35.87 0.46
C GLY A 169 10.34 35.41 -0.96
N MET A 170 9.40 34.73 -1.61
CA MET A 170 9.49 34.42 -3.04
C MET A 170 9.12 35.65 -3.89
N ASP A 171 9.72 35.78 -5.07
CA ASP A 171 9.40 36.79 -6.05
C ASP A 171 8.08 36.46 -6.75
N ARG A 172 7.16 37.42 -6.80
CA ARG A 172 5.85 37.26 -7.44
C ARG A 172 5.97 37.51 -8.94
N VAL A 173 5.73 36.48 -9.76
CA VAL A 173 5.62 36.60 -11.22
C VAL A 173 4.16 36.87 -11.61
N THR A 174 3.23 36.08 -11.06
CA THR A 174 1.78 36.26 -11.19
C THR A 174 1.08 35.94 -9.87
N SER A 175 -0.26 35.94 -9.83
CA SER A 175 -1.01 35.48 -8.64
C SER A 175 -0.90 33.97 -8.40
N THR A 176 -0.46 33.19 -9.39
CA THR A 176 -0.32 31.73 -9.34
C THR A 176 1.08 31.28 -9.80
N HIS A 177 2.09 32.15 -9.71
CA HIS A 177 3.47 31.83 -10.08
C HIS A 177 4.44 32.66 -9.24
N TRP A 178 5.24 31.96 -8.45
CA TRP A 178 6.25 32.54 -7.56
C TRP A 178 7.59 31.83 -7.76
N GLU A 179 8.70 32.55 -7.66
CA GLU A 179 10.04 32.01 -7.87
C GLU A 179 11.00 32.39 -6.73
N PHE A 180 11.96 31.52 -6.45
CA PHE A 180 13.07 31.81 -5.53
C PHE A 180 14.34 31.08 -5.98
N VAL A 181 15.50 31.72 -5.83
CA VAL A 181 16.79 31.14 -6.23
C VAL A 181 17.67 30.94 -5.01
N VAL A 182 18.19 29.73 -4.87
CA VAL A 182 19.19 29.37 -3.87
C VAL A 182 20.56 29.29 -4.54
N ASP A 183 21.50 30.12 -4.11
CA ASP A 183 22.88 30.21 -4.62
C ASP A 183 23.94 29.86 -3.58
N ARG A 184 23.51 29.58 -2.33
CA ARG A 184 24.39 29.40 -1.18
C ARG A 184 23.81 28.39 -0.19
N ASN A 185 24.68 27.57 0.38
CA ASN A 185 24.39 26.76 1.55
C ASN A 185 24.50 27.64 2.80
N ALA A 186 23.35 28.12 3.29
CA ALA A 186 23.28 29.04 4.43
C ALA A 186 23.72 28.40 5.75
N ARG A 187 23.52 27.08 5.90
CA ARG A 187 23.95 26.29 7.07
C ARG A 187 25.48 26.26 7.21
N GLU A 188 26.19 26.07 6.11
CA GLU A 188 27.67 25.98 6.11
C GLU A 188 28.37 27.28 5.75
N GLY A 189 27.64 28.30 5.31
CA GLY A 189 28.21 29.59 4.96
C GLY A 189 29.11 29.57 3.72
N ARG A 190 28.82 28.69 2.75
CA ARG A 190 29.57 28.52 1.49
C ARG A 190 28.63 28.42 0.28
N GLU A 191 29.20 28.48 -0.92
CA GLU A 191 28.47 28.22 -2.17
C GLU A 191 27.79 26.84 -2.13
N ILE A 192 26.62 26.76 -2.77
CA ILE A 192 25.89 25.50 -2.95
C ILE A 192 26.67 24.60 -3.93
N ARG A 193 26.66 23.29 -3.69
CA ARG A 193 27.35 22.32 -4.53
C ARG A 193 26.61 20.98 -4.59
N GLU A 194 26.99 20.16 -5.54
CA GLU A 194 26.50 18.79 -5.68
C GLU A 194 26.64 18.00 -4.38
N GLY A 195 25.60 17.24 -4.03
CA GLY A 195 25.51 16.45 -2.81
C GLY A 195 24.97 17.19 -1.60
N ASP A 196 24.85 18.52 -1.63
CA ASP A 196 24.18 19.27 -0.57
C ASP A 196 22.73 18.82 -0.40
N LEU A 197 22.31 18.53 0.83
CA LEU A 197 20.92 18.25 1.15
C LEU A 197 20.20 19.56 1.48
N LEU A 198 19.34 19.98 0.56
CA LEU A 198 18.52 21.17 0.68
C LEU A 198 17.14 20.76 1.19
N GLU A 199 16.94 20.93 2.49
CA GLU A 199 15.62 20.86 3.13
C GLU A 199 14.88 22.17 2.87
N PHE A 200 13.63 22.13 2.38
CA PHE A 200 12.83 23.32 2.10
C PHE A 200 11.34 23.17 2.41
N GLU A 201 10.70 24.31 2.66
CA GLU A 201 9.26 24.45 2.94
C GLU A 201 8.74 25.78 2.35
N PHE A 202 7.48 25.79 1.94
CA PHE A 202 6.71 26.97 1.56
C PHE A 202 5.80 27.44 2.70
N GLY A 203 5.87 28.73 3.06
CA GLY A 203 4.82 29.40 3.84
C GLY A 203 3.74 29.91 2.89
N VAL A 204 2.54 29.34 2.96
CA VAL A 204 1.48 29.52 1.97
C VAL A 204 0.41 30.49 2.48
N PHE A 205 0.10 31.52 1.68
CA PHE A 205 -0.95 32.50 1.95
C PHE A 205 -1.88 32.62 0.75
N LEU A 206 -3.09 32.10 0.87
CA LEU A 206 -4.10 32.07 -0.19
C LEU A 206 -5.01 33.31 -0.15
N ASP A 207 -5.52 33.71 -1.31
CA ASP A 207 -6.48 34.80 -1.47
C ASP A 207 -7.85 34.38 -0.89
N PRO A 208 -8.39 35.09 0.14
CA PRO A 208 -9.69 34.80 0.72
C PRO A 208 -10.87 34.92 -0.27
N ALA A 209 -10.68 35.55 -1.44
CA ALA A 209 -11.69 35.58 -2.49
C ALA A 209 -11.75 34.27 -3.31
N THR A 210 -10.78 33.38 -3.15
CA THR A 210 -10.67 32.13 -3.94
C THR A 210 -10.85 30.85 -3.13
N VAL A 211 -10.82 30.94 -1.79
CA VAL A 211 -10.99 29.81 -0.88
C VAL A 211 -11.85 30.21 0.32
N GLU A 212 -12.64 29.27 0.83
CA GLU A 212 -13.43 29.48 2.04
C GLU A 212 -12.70 28.98 3.29
N GLY A 213 -12.73 29.75 4.38
CA GLY A 213 -12.13 29.35 5.66
C GLY A 213 -10.68 29.82 5.80
N ARG A 214 -9.80 28.95 6.29
CA ARG A 214 -8.40 29.29 6.58
C ARG A 214 -7.64 29.64 5.29
N THR A 215 -6.73 30.62 5.37
CA THR A 215 -5.93 31.11 4.22
C THR A 215 -4.42 31.05 4.44
N SER A 216 -3.94 30.77 5.65
CA SER A 216 -2.51 30.73 5.99
C SER A 216 -2.09 29.32 6.40
N TYR A 217 -1.07 28.78 5.76
CA TYR A 217 -0.66 27.39 5.88
C TYR A 217 0.85 27.20 5.76
N TYR A 218 1.29 25.99 6.09
CA TYR A 218 2.61 25.47 5.77
C TYR A 218 2.50 24.47 4.61
N SER A 219 3.62 24.08 4.01
CA SER A 219 3.72 22.96 3.08
C SER A 219 4.27 21.70 3.78
N ASP A 220 4.41 20.62 3.02
CA ASP A 220 5.37 19.57 3.32
C ASP A 220 6.81 20.09 3.40
N THR A 221 7.65 19.46 4.22
CA THR A 221 9.09 19.75 4.23
C THR A 221 9.74 18.75 3.29
N PHE A 222 10.21 19.26 2.17
CA PHE A 222 10.85 18.47 1.14
C PHE A 222 12.35 18.47 1.35
N ARG A 223 13.02 17.41 0.91
CA ARG A 223 14.47 17.30 0.90
C ARG A 223 14.91 17.00 -0.52
N TYR A 224 15.68 17.91 -1.09
CA TYR A 224 16.25 17.78 -2.41
C TYR A 224 17.76 17.63 -2.30
N ARG A 225 18.32 16.61 -2.96
CA ARG A 225 19.78 16.44 -3.03
C ARG A 225 20.29 17.14 -4.28
N VAL A 226 21.08 18.20 -4.10
CA VAL A 226 21.64 18.99 -5.20
C VAL A 226 22.43 18.10 -6.15
N GLY A 227 22.11 18.18 -7.43
CA GLY A 227 22.66 17.43 -8.55
C GLY A 227 22.05 16.04 -8.79
N SER A 228 21.08 15.61 -7.96
CA SER A 228 20.44 14.28 -8.12
C SER A 228 19.24 14.28 -9.05
N GLY A 229 18.44 15.35 -9.05
CA GLY A 229 17.11 15.33 -9.69
C GLY A 229 16.05 14.55 -8.93
N GLU A 230 16.28 14.26 -7.64
CA GLU A 230 15.40 13.41 -6.84
C GLU A 230 15.07 14.08 -5.49
N LEU A 231 13.85 13.85 -5.01
CA LEU A 231 13.49 14.08 -3.61
C LEU A 231 13.91 12.88 -2.79
N THR A 232 14.24 13.09 -1.52
CA THR A 232 14.59 12.00 -0.62
C THR A 232 13.83 12.11 0.71
N PRO A 233 13.37 11.01 1.30
CA PRO A 233 12.78 11.05 2.64
C PRO A 233 13.83 11.13 3.76
N PHE A 234 15.13 11.01 3.44
CA PHE A 234 16.20 10.79 4.41
C PHE A 234 17.28 11.86 4.41
N ASP A 235 17.84 12.11 5.60
CA ASP A 235 18.94 13.06 5.77
C ASP A 235 20.28 12.49 5.21
N ALA A 236 20.41 11.16 5.20
CA ALA A 236 21.52 10.43 4.60
C ALA A 236 20.98 9.35 3.63
N PRO A 237 21.72 9.00 2.55
CA PRO A 237 21.29 7.95 1.63
C PRO A 237 20.98 6.64 2.34
N ASN A 238 19.81 6.07 2.06
CA ASN A 238 19.36 4.81 2.66
C ASN A 238 18.42 4.06 1.71
N GLU A 239 19.00 3.37 0.73
CA GLU A 239 18.23 2.63 -0.28
C GLU A 239 17.39 1.50 0.36
N ALA A 240 17.91 0.84 1.40
CA ALA A 240 17.22 -0.24 2.11
C ALA A 240 15.91 0.21 2.81
N ALA A 241 15.75 1.52 3.02
CA ALA A 241 14.57 2.10 3.63
C ALA A 241 13.48 2.53 2.62
N LEU A 242 13.76 2.50 1.31
CA LEU A 242 12.84 2.97 0.25
C LEU A 242 11.75 1.93 -0.09
N SER A 243 10.89 1.61 0.88
CA SER A 243 9.84 0.58 0.73
C SER A 243 8.95 0.77 -0.52
N GLY A 244 8.64 2.01 -0.87
CA GLY A 244 7.85 2.38 -2.05
C GLY A 244 8.66 2.98 -3.20
N GLY A 245 9.98 2.76 -3.25
CA GLY A 245 10.87 3.42 -4.20
C GLY A 245 10.95 4.94 -3.95
N ASP A 246 11.01 5.74 -5.01
CA ASP A 246 11.07 7.20 -4.98
C ASP A 246 9.81 7.83 -4.36
N GLY A 247 8.70 7.08 -4.33
CA GLY A 247 7.45 7.49 -3.69
C GLY A 247 7.40 7.25 -2.17
N THR A 248 8.45 6.69 -1.58
CA THR A 248 8.54 6.42 -0.13
C THR A 248 8.39 7.73 0.66
N ILE A 249 7.50 7.73 1.66
CA ILE A 249 7.24 8.93 2.46
C ILE A 249 8.36 9.19 3.48
N PRO A 250 8.52 10.42 3.97
CA PRO A 250 9.39 10.70 5.11
C PRO A 250 8.95 9.98 6.39
N TYR A 251 9.87 9.82 7.34
CA TYR A 251 9.51 9.42 8.70
C TYR A 251 8.58 10.46 9.32
N ILE A 252 7.50 9.98 9.95
CA ILE A 252 6.58 10.79 10.73
C ILE A 252 7.02 10.73 12.19
N TYR A 253 7.39 11.89 12.74
CA TYR A 253 7.92 12.03 14.09
C TYR A 253 6.85 12.41 15.12
N ALA A 254 5.80 13.10 14.66
CA ALA A 254 4.64 13.49 15.44
C ALA A 254 3.39 12.87 14.80
N GLU A 255 2.43 12.37 15.60
CA GLU A 255 1.21 11.73 15.10
C GLU A 255 1.48 10.48 14.22
N PRO A 256 2.17 9.45 14.74
CA PRO A 256 2.52 8.24 13.96
C PRO A 256 1.30 7.46 13.47
N HIS A 257 0.09 7.77 13.95
CA HIS A 257 -1.11 7.17 13.42
C HIS A 257 -1.43 7.58 11.97
N LEU A 258 -0.75 8.62 11.45
CA LEU A 258 -0.98 9.15 10.11
C LEU A 258 0.00 8.59 9.05
N TYR A 259 0.80 7.58 9.38
CA TYR A 259 1.77 6.96 8.45
C TYR A 259 1.12 6.50 7.14
N TYR A 260 -0.08 5.94 7.20
CA TYR A 260 -0.78 5.44 6.00
C TYR A 260 -1.65 6.47 5.29
N GLU A 261 -1.71 7.72 5.78
CA GLU A 261 -2.52 8.78 5.18
C GLU A 261 -1.72 9.76 4.31
N GLN A 262 -0.41 9.53 4.16
CA GLN A 262 0.44 10.44 3.38
C GLN A 262 0.41 10.12 1.88
N MET A 263 0.59 11.16 1.07
CA MET A 263 0.77 11.05 -0.38
C MET A 263 2.20 10.61 -0.72
N ALA A 264 2.38 9.95 -1.87
CA ALA A 264 3.71 9.62 -2.39
C ALA A 264 4.60 10.88 -2.48
N LEU A 265 5.88 10.76 -2.11
CA LEU A 265 6.80 11.90 -2.02
C LEU A 265 7.00 12.62 -3.37
N ASN A 266 6.98 11.87 -4.47
CA ASN A 266 7.17 12.33 -5.84
C ASN A 266 5.84 12.60 -6.59
N ILE A 267 4.72 12.77 -5.86
CA ILE A 267 3.39 12.99 -6.45
C ILE A 267 3.41 14.14 -7.46
N GLN A 268 2.71 13.95 -8.58
CA GLN A 268 2.66 14.93 -9.67
C GLN A 268 1.47 15.88 -9.57
N GLU A 269 1.56 17.01 -10.28
CA GLU A 269 0.50 18.03 -10.39
C GLU A 269 -0.84 17.44 -10.83
N GLY A 270 -0.82 16.54 -11.81
CA GLY A 270 -2.04 15.87 -12.29
C GLY A 270 -2.69 14.96 -11.24
N SER A 271 -1.98 14.59 -10.19
CA SER A 271 -2.42 13.60 -9.19
C SER A 271 -2.81 14.24 -7.87
N ILE A 272 -2.17 15.34 -7.46
CA ILE A 272 -2.35 15.90 -6.11
C ILE A 272 -3.78 16.33 -5.82
N GLN A 273 -4.46 16.99 -6.77
CA GLN A 273 -5.83 17.45 -6.54
C GLN A 273 -6.81 16.27 -6.49
N ARG A 274 -6.60 15.27 -7.37
CA ARG A 274 -7.37 14.02 -7.35
C ARG A 274 -7.15 13.22 -6.06
N PHE A 275 -5.95 13.26 -5.49
CA PHE A 275 -5.66 12.65 -4.19
C PHE A 275 -6.50 13.29 -3.07
N LEU A 276 -6.57 14.62 -3.02
CA LEU A 276 -7.33 15.33 -2.00
C LEU A 276 -8.84 15.14 -2.17
N GLU A 277 -9.35 15.19 -3.40
CA GLU A 277 -10.76 14.95 -3.70
C GLU A 277 -11.16 13.48 -3.43
N GLY A 278 -10.31 12.53 -3.80
CA GLY A 278 -10.50 11.12 -3.50
C GLY A 278 -10.47 10.81 -2.00
N ARG A 279 -9.60 11.48 -1.24
CA ARG A 279 -9.62 11.40 0.23
C ARG A 279 -10.93 11.92 0.80
N ARG A 280 -11.48 13.03 0.27
CA ARG A 280 -12.79 13.53 0.71
C ARG A 280 -13.85 12.44 0.59
N LEU A 281 -13.91 11.77 -0.56
CA LEU A 281 -14.85 10.67 -0.80
C LEU A 281 -14.62 9.49 0.15
N PHE A 282 -13.36 9.11 0.37
CA PHE A 282 -12.99 8.03 1.30
C PHE A 282 -13.47 8.26 2.74
N HIS A 283 -13.52 9.53 3.16
CA HIS A 283 -14.01 9.98 4.46
C HIS A 283 -15.46 10.49 4.45
N THR A 284 -16.19 10.36 3.35
CA THR A 284 -17.60 10.76 3.26
C THR A 284 -18.48 9.60 3.71
N ASP A 285 -19.42 9.89 4.61
CA ASP A 285 -20.52 9.00 4.95
C ASP A 285 -21.57 9.05 3.85
N PHE A 286 -21.78 7.94 3.14
CA PHE A 286 -22.71 7.90 2.01
C PHE A 286 -24.19 7.84 2.46
N ALA A 287 -24.48 7.65 3.74
CA ALA A 287 -25.84 7.80 4.26
C ALA A 287 -26.16 9.27 4.54
N THR A 288 -25.22 10.03 5.12
CA THR A 288 -25.49 11.41 5.60
C THR A 288 -24.81 12.52 4.79
N GLY A 289 -23.81 12.19 4.00
CA GLY A 289 -22.89 13.13 3.36
C GLY A 289 -21.86 13.75 4.31
N GLU A 290 -21.89 13.42 5.60
CA GLU A 290 -20.96 13.98 6.59
C GLU A 290 -19.53 13.47 6.37
N HIS A 291 -18.55 14.31 6.69
CA HIS A 291 -17.14 13.89 6.66
C HIS A 291 -16.76 13.33 8.04
N THR A 292 -15.98 12.25 8.11
CA THR A 292 -15.54 11.68 9.39
C THR A 292 -14.58 12.58 10.19
N GLU A 293 -14.20 13.74 9.65
CA GLU A 293 -13.27 14.69 10.26
C GLU A 293 -13.96 16.03 10.44
N GLY A 294 -14.00 16.51 11.68
CA GLY A 294 -14.75 17.71 12.05
C GLY A 294 -14.33 18.97 11.30
N GLY A 295 -15.28 19.86 11.07
CA GLY A 295 -15.08 21.15 10.40
C GLY A 295 -15.16 21.11 8.88
N ASN A 296 -15.18 19.93 8.26
CA ASN A 296 -15.46 19.78 6.84
C ASN A 296 -16.96 19.91 6.54
N PRO A 297 -17.35 20.56 5.44
CA PRO A 297 -18.75 20.65 5.01
C PRO A 297 -19.30 19.29 4.58
N VAL A 298 -20.61 19.10 4.81
CA VAL A 298 -21.39 17.99 4.26
C VAL A 298 -21.25 17.97 2.74
N PHE A 299 -21.09 16.78 2.17
CA PHE A 299 -21.06 16.57 0.74
C PHE A 299 -22.45 16.14 0.28
N ASP A 300 -23.37 17.11 0.15
CA ASP A 300 -24.80 16.88 -0.11
C ASP A 300 -25.06 15.99 -1.33
N GLU A 301 -24.20 16.05 -2.35
CA GLU A 301 -24.28 15.20 -3.54
C GLU A 301 -24.17 13.69 -3.24
N HIS A 302 -23.59 13.31 -2.11
CA HIS A 302 -23.38 11.91 -1.73
C HIS A 302 -24.18 11.45 -0.52
N ALA A 303 -24.99 12.34 0.07
CA ALA A 303 -25.94 11.96 1.10
C ALA A 303 -27.04 11.05 0.54
N GLY A 304 -27.44 10.04 1.32
CA GLY A 304 -28.52 9.11 0.97
C GLY A 304 -28.20 8.09 -0.13
N LYS A 305 -26.92 7.86 -0.45
CA LYS A 305 -26.46 6.85 -1.42
C LYS A 305 -26.10 5.50 -0.79
N ALA A 306 -25.96 5.42 0.53
CA ALA A 306 -25.76 4.14 1.20
C ALA A 306 -26.97 3.23 0.92
N GLY A 307 -26.69 1.97 0.56
CA GLY A 307 -27.73 1.05 0.12
C GLY A 307 -28.69 0.63 1.24
N PRO A 308 -29.76 -0.11 0.89
CA PRO A 308 -30.75 -0.60 1.85
C PRO A 308 -30.17 -1.64 2.83
N LEU A 309 -28.97 -2.15 2.56
CA LEU A 309 -28.18 -3.01 3.41
C LEU A 309 -26.71 -2.58 3.30
N SER A 310 -25.96 -2.69 4.40
CA SER A 310 -24.54 -2.35 4.45
C SER A 310 -23.85 -3.00 5.66
N ASN A 311 -22.51 -2.94 5.67
CA ASN A 311 -21.68 -3.17 6.84
C ASN A 311 -21.05 -1.87 7.36
N GLN A 312 -20.81 -0.90 6.47
CA GLN A 312 -20.35 0.45 6.80
C GLN A 312 -20.95 1.48 5.84
N THR A 313 -20.92 2.76 6.23
CA THR A 313 -21.34 3.89 5.39
C THR A 313 -20.16 4.75 4.95
N THR A 314 -18.93 4.44 5.40
CA THR A 314 -17.68 5.14 5.04
C THR A 314 -16.57 4.14 4.78
N CYS A 315 -15.64 4.43 3.86
CA CYS A 315 -14.44 3.60 3.69
C CYS A 315 -13.54 3.67 4.93
N ALA A 316 -13.38 4.88 5.49
CA ALA A 316 -12.59 5.12 6.70
C ALA A 316 -13.11 4.39 7.95
N GLY A 317 -14.41 4.04 8.00
CA GLY A 317 -15.00 3.27 9.10
C GLY A 317 -14.45 1.85 9.21
N CYS A 318 -14.15 1.21 8.07
CA CYS A 318 -13.47 -0.09 8.02
C CYS A 318 -11.94 0.06 8.02
N HIS A 319 -11.43 1.03 7.27
CA HIS A 319 -10.01 1.26 7.04
C HIS A 319 -9.50 2.42 7.91
N LEU A 320 -9.57 2.23 9.24
CA LEU A 320 -9.15 3.22 10.22
C LEU A 320 -7.74 3.72 9.91
N HIS A 321 -7.58 5.04 9.74
CA HIS A 321 -6.32 5.67 9.33
C HIS A 321 -5.67 5.04 8.08
N ASN A 322 -6.47 4.63 7.08
CA ASN A 322 -6.05 3.84 5.91
C ASN A 322 -5.40 2.48 6.24
N GLY A 323 -5.47 2.08 7.50
CA GLY A 323 -4.79 0.92 8.04
C GLY A 323 -5.67 -0.31 8.07
N ARG A 324 -5.32 -1.19 9.00
CA ARG A 324 -5.97 -2.46 9.19
C ARG A 324 -7.17 -2.30 10.13
N GLY A 325 -8.25 -3.01 9.84
CA GLY A 325 -9.38 -3.09 10.75
C GLY A 325 -8.99 -3.80 12.06
N ALA A 326 -9.57 -3.35 13.17
CA ALA A 326 -9.52 -4.06 14.44
C ALA A 326 -10.50 -5.25 14.41
N PRO A 327 -10.01 -6.50 14.46
CA PRO A 327 -10.89 -7.66 14.53
C PRO A 327 -11.76 -7.60 15.79
N PRO A 328 -13.02 -8.07 15.74
CA PRO A 328 -13.92 -8.00 16.89
C PRO A 328 -13.40 -8.85 18.05
N GLU A 329 -13.54 -8.37 19.29
CA GLU A 329 -13.41 -9.22 20.48
C GLU A 329 -14.75 -9.93 20.80
N PRO A 330 -14.75 -10.99 21.64
CA PRO A 330 -15.99 -11.70 21.96
C PRO A 330 -17.07 -10.78 22.56
N GLY A 331 -18.20 -10.71 21.87
CA GLY A 331 -19.34 -9.86 22.25
C GLY A 331 -19.39 -8.50 21.55
N GLU A 332 -18.37 -8.14 20.78
CA GLU A 332 -18.35 -6.93 19.95
C GLU A 332 -18.95 -7.18 18.56
N ALA A 333 -19.42 -6.11 17.92
CA ALA A 333 -19.91 -6.13 16.54
C ALA A 333 -18.73 -6.18 15.54
N MET A 334 -18.98 -6.72 14.34
CA MET A 334 -17.97 -6.78 13.28
C MET A 334 -17.86 -5.44 12.53
N GLU A 335 -17.33 -4.40 13.19
CA GLU A 335 -17.28 -3.06 12.59
C GLU A 335 -16.27 -2.91 11.45
N THR A 336 -15.17 -3.67 11.48
CA THR A 336 -14.07 -3.55 10.49
C THR A 336 -13.69 -4.89 9.83
N ALA A 337 -14.59 -5.86 9.94
CA ALA A 337 -14.48 -7.18 9.35
C ALA A 337 -15.79 -7.55 8.68
N VAL A 338 -15.70 -8.27 7.58
CA VAL A 338 -16.89 -8.72 6.83
C VAL A 338 -16.94 -10.24 6.76
N VAL A 339 -18.15 -10.79 6.65
CA VAL A 339 -18.38 -12.21 6.44
C VAL A 339 -18.77 -12.44 4.99
N LYS A 340 -17.81 -12.86 4.16
CA LYS A 340 -18.10 -13.27 2.78
C LYS A 340 -18.80 -14.63 2.78
N LEU A 341 -19.81 -14.80 1.93
CA LEU A 341 -20.70 -15.96 1.88
C LEU A 341 -20.58 -16.69 0.54
N PHE A 342 -20.83 -18.01 0.56
CA PHE A 342 -20.64 -18.88 -0.60
C PHE A 342 -21.77 -19.91 -0.72
N GLY A 343 -22.17 -20.18 -1.96
CA GLY A 343 -23.23 -21.12 -2.29
C GLY A 343 -22.79 -22.57 -2.38
N ALA A 344 -23.77 -23.42 -2.70
CA ALA A 344 -23.59 -24.84 -2.93
C ALA A 344 -22.93 -25.13 -4.30
N GLY A 345 -21.60 -25.34 -4.33
CA GLY A 345 -20.91 -25.82 -5.54
C GLY A 345 -20.51 -24.68 -6.48
N ALA A 346 -20.59 -24.93 -7.79
CA ALA A 346 -20.39 -23.93 -8.83
C ALA A 346 -21.74 -23.54 -9.46
N SER A 347 -21.88 -22.29 -9.89
CA SER A 347 -23.02 -21.82 -10.68
C SER A 347 -23.09 -22.53 -12.03
N ALA A 348 -24.20 -22.37 -12.74
CA ALA A 348 -24.42 -22.95 -14.07
C ALA A 348 -23.33 -22.56 -15.10
N ASP A 349 -22.68 -21.41 -14.90
CA ASP A 349 -21.59 -20.89 -15.73
C ASP A 349 -20.19 -21.28 -15.24
N GLY A 350 -20.10 -22.18 -14.25
CA GLY A 350 -18.84 -22.64 -13.67
C GLY A 350 -18.16 -21.65 -12.73
N LYS A 351 -18.83 -20.53 -12.37
CA LYS A 351 -18.33 -19.57 -11.36
C LYS A 351 -18.61 -20.08 -9.95
N PRO A 352 -17.92 -19.60 -8.91
CA PRO A 352 -18.33 -19.87 -7.53
C PRO A 352 -19.80 -19.50 -7.32
N ALA A 353 -20.60 -20.41 -6.77
CA ALA A 353 -21.98 -20.09 -6.43
C ALA A 353 -22.01 -19.06 -5.29
N THR A 354 -22.92 -18.10 -5.36
CA THR A 354 -23.23 -17.17 -4.25
C THR A 354 -24.23 -17.82 -3.29
N ASP A 355 -24.31 -17.33 -2.07
CA ASP A 355 -25.37 -17.79 -1.16
C ASP A 355 -26.73 -17.29 -1.70
N PRO A 356 -27.72 -18.18 -1.92
CA PRO A 356 -28.99 -17.78 -2.53
C PRO A 356 -29.82 -16.88 -1.61
N MET A 357 -29.59 -16.93 -0.29
CA MET A 357 -30.37 -16.20 0.70
C MET A 357 -29.79 -14.82 1.02
N TYR A 358 -28.47 -14.67 0.95
CA TYR A 358 -27.77 -13.45 1.38
C TYR A 358 -26.77 -12.89 0.33
N GLY A 359 -26.58 -13.56 -0.80
CA GLY A 359 -25.63 -13.12 -1.81
C GLY A 359 -24.18 -13.44 -1.45
N ARG A 360 -23.26 -12.50 -1.68
CA ARG A 360 -21.80 -12.68 -1.48
C ARG A 360 -21.32 -12.29 -0.08
N GLN A 361 -22.15 -11.64 0.73
CA GLN A 361 -21.74 -11.10 2.03
C GLN A 361 -22.92 -10.93 2.97
N LEU A 362 -22.72 -11.22 4.25
CA LEU A 362 -23.69 -10.87 5.29
C LEU A 362 -23.62 -9.37 5.60
N GLN A 363 -24.71 -8.64 5.36
CA GLN A 363 -24.85 -7.21 5.63
C GLN A 363 -25.65 -6.99 6.91
N ASP A 364 -24.99 -6.51 7.96
CA ASP A 364 -25.52 -6.49 9.33
C ASP A 364 -26.30 -5.22 9.69
N LYS A 365 -26.30 -4.21 8.82
CA LYS A 365 -26.97 -2.92 9.03
C LYS A 365 -28.01 -2.65 7.93
N GLY A 366 -29.17 -2.15 8.33
CA GLY A 366 -30.15 -1.51 7.43
C GLY A 366 -30.17 0.02 7.62
N PRO A 367 -30.85 0.76 6.73
CA PRO A 367 -30.95 2.22 6.81
C PRO A 367 -31.64 2.65 8.11
N ASP A 368 -31.24 3.81 8.65
CA ASP A 368 -31.84 4.43 9.85
C ASP A 368 -31.91 3.50 11.09
N GLY A 369 -30.98 2.55 11.20
CA GLY A 369 -30.95 1.57 12.29
C GLY A 369 -32.00 0.45 12.17
N SER A 370 -32.62 0.30 11.00
CA SER A 370 -33.44 -0.88 10.70
C SER A 370 -32.59 -2.16 10.72
N PRO A 371 -33.19 -3.33 11.03
CA PRO A 371 -32.45 -4.58 11.09
C PRO A 371 -31.81 -4.92 9.74
N GLY A 372 -30.53 -5.31 9.77
CA GLY A 372 -29.87 -5.93 8.62
C GLY A 372 -30.26 -7.40 8.43
N GLU A 373 -29.44 -8.15 7.71
CA GLU A 373 -29.65 -9.56 7.39
C GLU A 373 -29.39 -10.50 8.57
N GLY A 374 -28.67 -10.02 9.59
CA GLY A 374 -28.26 -10.78 10.75
C GLY A 374 -26.91 -10.28 11.23
N THR A 375 -26.44 -10.83 12.35
CA THR A 375 -25.18 -10.42 12.99
C THR A 375 -24.24 -11.61 13.12
N ALA A 376 -22.94 -11.33 13.11
CA ALA A 376 -21.90 -12.32 13.35
C ALA A 376 -21.14 -11.96 14.63
N THR A 377 -20.85 -12.95 15.47
CA THR A 377 -20.05 -12.81 16.68
C THR A 377 -18.91 -13.82 16.69
N VAL A 378 -17.79 -13.46 17.32
CA VAL A 378 -16.62 -14.34 17.46
C VAL A 378 -16.48 -14.85 18.89
N ALA A 379 -16.00 -16.07 19.03
CA ALA A 379 -15.42 -16.61 20.26
C ALA A 379 -14.07 -17.24 19.93
N TYR A 380 -13.18 -17.31 20.91
CA TYR A 380 -11.85 -17.88 20.72
C TYR A 380 -11.65 -19.10 21.61
N ALA A 381 -11.12 -20.18 21.03
CA ALA A 381 -10.56 -21.30 21.76
C ALA A 381 -9.03 -21.14 21.82
N GLU A 382 -8.46 -21.29 23.01
CA GLU A 382 -7.01 -21.25 23.20
C GLU A 382 -6.37 -22.60 22.83
N GLU A 383 -5.25 -22.54 22.12
CA GLU A 383 -4.43 -23.68 21.72
C GLU A 383 -3.02 -23.52 22.30
N PRO A 384 -2.76 -24.10 23.49
CA PRO A 384 -1.44 -24.04 24.09
C PRO A 384 -0.46 -24.92 23.31
N GLY A 385 0.77 -24.44 23.18
CA GLY A 385 1.87 -25.16 22.58
C GLY A 385 3.22 -24.77 23.19
N GLN A 386 4.29 -25.33 22.64
CA GLN A 386 5.64 -25.09 23.13
C GLN A 386 6.63 -25.07 21.97
N LEU A 387 7.54 -24.10 21.97
CA LEU A 387 8.69 -24.08 21.06
C LEU A 387 9.67 -25.21 21.42
N PRO A 388 10.53 -25.65 20.48
CA PRO A 388 11.52 -26.71 20.73
C PRO A 388 12.45 -26.47 21.93
N ASP A 389 12.69 -25.21 22.31
CA ASP A 389 13.50 -24.84 23.47
C ASP A 389 12.74 -24.81 24.81
N GLY A 390 11.44 -25.14 24.79
CA GLY A 390 10.60 -25.16 25.97
C GLY A 390 9.80 -23.87 26.22
N THR A 391 9.96 -22.83 25.41
CA THR A 391 9.17 -21.58 25.55
C THR A 391 7.70 -21.85 25.25
N PRO A 392 6.75 -21.58 26.18
CA PRO A 392 5.33 -21.80 25.93
C PRO A 392 4.76 -20.72 25.01
N TYR A 393 3.74 -21.07 24.24
CA TYR A 393 2.90 -20.12 23.51
C TYR A 393 1.42 -20.56 23.59
N VAL A 394 0.51 -19.65 23.27
CA VAL A 394 -0.93 -19.95 23.19
C VAL A 394 -1.46 -19.30 21.92
N LEU A 395 -1.99 -20.08 20.99
CA LEU A 395 -2.69 -19.55 19.81
C LEU A 395 -4.19 -19.40 20.12
N ARG A 396 -4.90 -18.61 19.31
CA ARG A 396 -6.36 -18.47 19.39
C ARG A 396 -7.00 -18.97 18.11
N ARG A 397 -7.90 -19.96 18.19
CA ARG A 397 -8.75 -20.37 17.08
C ARG A 397 -10.10 -19.67 17.17
N PRO A 398 -10.51 -18.87 16.17
CA PRO A 398 -11.83 -18.26 16.18
C PRO A 398 -12.91 -19.27 15.83
N THR A 399 -14.07 -19.11 16.45
CA THR A 399 -15.34 -19.74 16.08
C THR A 399 -16.37 -18.65 15.90
N PHE A 400 -17.08 -18.66 14.78
CA PHE A 400 -18.06 -17.65 14.44
C PHE A 400 -19.48 -18.17 14.63
N ARG A 401 -20.35 -17.30 15.16
CA ARG A 401 -21.76 -17.58 15.40
C ARG A 401 -22.61 -16.51 14.74
N PHE A 402 -23.67 -16.94 14.08
CA PHE A 402 -24.60 -16.08 13.36
C PHE A 402 -25.95 -16.02 14.07
N ASP A 403 -26.48 -14.82 14.25
CA ASP A 403 -27.68 -14.54 15.04
C ASP A 403 -28.61 -13.57 14.33
N GLY A 404 -29.91 -13.69 14.63
CA GLY A 404 -30.92 -12.79 14.08
C GLY A 404 -31.02 -12.86 12.56
N LEU A 405 -30.62 -14.00 11.97
CA LEU A 405 -30.64 -14.24 10.54
C LEU A 405 -32.04 -14.02 9.95
N SER A 406 -32.13 -13.20 8.91
CA SER A 406 -33.37 -12.85 8.22
C SER A 406 -33.91 -13.99 7.35
N ALA A 407 -33.05 -14.94 6.99
CA ALA A 407 -33.36 -16.14 6.21
C ALA A 407 -32.72 -17.40 6.87
N GLY A 408 -32.31 -18.39 6.06
CA GLY A 408 -31.77 -19.66 6.55
C GLY A 408 -30.35 -19.57 7.14
N GLN A 409 -29.83 -20.71 7.59
CA GLN A 409 -28.51 -20.81 8.22
C GLN A 409 -27.38 -20.59 7.21
N ILE A 410 -26.34 -19.86 7.63
CA ILE A 410 -25.09 -19.69 6.87
C ILE A 410 -24.24 -20.96 7.01
N ALA A 411 -23.98 -21.63 5.89
CA ALA A 411 -23.20 -22.86 5.86
C ALA A 411 -21.74 -22.67 5.45
N ARG A 412 -21.44 -21.69 4.61
CA ARG A 412 -20.11 -21.47 4.02
C ARG A 412 -19.77 -20.00 3.99
N TYR A 413 -18.66 -19.67 4.63
CA TYR A 413 -18.25 -18.31 4.88
C TYR A 413 -16.72 -18.17 5.01
N SER A 414 -16.28 -16.91 4.88
CA SER A 414 -14.91 -16.46 5.09
C SER A 414 -14.94 -15.12 5.79
N VAL A 415 -14.42 -15.04 7.02
CA VAL A 415 -14.33 -13.78 7.77
C VAL A 415 -13.08 -13.03 7.34
N ARG A 416 -13.23 -11.76 6.98
CA ARG A 416 -12.16 -10.97 6.36
C ARG A 416 -12.06 -9.60 7.00
N VAL A 417 -10.97 -9.37 7.71
CA VAL A 417 -10.63 -8.08 8.32
C VAL A 417 -10.19 -7.11 7.21
N ALA A 418 -10.59 -5.84 7.32
CA ALA A 418 -10.15 -4.78 6.44
C ALA A 418 -8.61 -4.67 6.44
N ARG A 419 -8.02 -4.44 5.27
CA ARG A 419 -6.56 -4.39 5.10
C ARG A 419 -6.09 -2.94 4.93
N PRO A 420 -4.82 -2.64 5.24
CA PRO A 420 -4.22 -1.37 4.85
C PRO A 420 -4.35 -1.14 3.34
N VAL A 421 -4.65 0.10 2.95
CA VAL A 421 -4.82 0.51 1.54
C VAL A 421 -3.56 1.18 0.95
N VAL A 422 -2.52 1.35 1.77
CA VAL A 422 -1.26 1.95 1.36
C VAL A 422 -0.50 1.11 0.32
N GLY A 423 0.11 1.78 -0.66
CA GLY A 423 0.93 1.14 -1.70
C GLY A 423 0.15 0.37 -2.76
N MET A 424 -1.19 0.44 -2.77
CA MET A 424 -2.01 -0.29 -3.75
C MET A 424 -1.67 0.05 -5.19
N GLY A 425 -1.38 1.33 -5.51
CA GLY A 425 -0.99 1.71 -6.87
C GLY A 425 0.37 1.17 -7.30
N LEU A 426 1.34 1.05 -6.37
CA LEU A 426 2.62 0.40 -6.66
C LEU A 426 2.44 -1.10 -6.95
N LEU A 427 1.55 -1.79 -6.21
CA LEU A 427 1.21 -3.19 -6.49
C LEU A 427 0.44 -3.36 -7.81
N GLU A 428 -0.44 -2.41 -8.15
CA GLU A 428 -1.13 -2.34 -9.44
C GLU A 428 -0.14 -2.17 -10.60
N ALA A 429 0.94 -1.41 -10.36
CA ALA A 429 1.98 -1.11 -11.34
C ALA A 429 3.01 -2.23 -11.53
N ILE A 430 3.05 -3.28 -10.70
CA ILE A 430 3.94 -4.44 -10.91
C ILE A 430 3.56 -5.11 -12.24
N ALA A 431 4.53 -5.25 -13.15
CA ALA A 431 4.30 -5.91 -14.45
C ALA A 431 3.78 -7.35 -14.25
N GLU A 432 2.84 -7.79 -15.09
CA GLU A 432 2.30 -9.15 -15.03
C GLU A 432 3.41 -10.20 -15.12
N GLU A 433 4.38 -10.00 -16.00
CA GLU A 433 5.52 -10.89 -16.19
C GLU A 433 6.34 -11.07 -14.91
N ALA A 434 6.53 -9.99 -14.13
CA ALA A 434 7.31 -10.06 -12.89
C ALA A 434 6.63 -10.94 -11.80
N VAL A 435 5.29 -11.03 -11.82
CA VAL A 435 4.54 -11.96 -10.95
C VAL A 435 4.57 -13.37 -11.53
N LEU A 436 4.37 -13.52 -12.85
CA LEU A 436 4.32 -14.81 -13.52
C LEU A 436 5.65 -15.55 -13.54
N GLU A 437 6.77 -14.83 -13.59
CA GLU A 437 8.12 -15.40 -13.44
C GLU A 437 8.30 -16.12 -12.09
N ARG A 438 7.53 -15.74 -11.07
CA ARG A 438 7.57 -16.35 -9.73
C ARG A 438 6.52 -17.43 -9.53
N ALA A 439 5.56 -17.55 -10.45
CA ALA A 439 4.52 -18.55 -10.34
C ALA A 439 5.09 -19.94 -10.57
N ASP A 440 4.89 -20.83 -9.59
CA ASP A 440 5.31 -22.22 -9.63
C ASP A 440 4.17 -23.16 -9.22
N GLY A 441 2.98 -22.93 -9.78
CA GLY A 441 1.78 -23.70 -9.45
C GLY A 441 1.84 -25.21 -9.69
N MET A 442 2.88 -25.70 -10.37
CA MET A 442 3.15 -27.13 -10.57
C MET A 442 4.31 -27.66 -9.72
N ASP A 443 4.86 -26.86 -8.78
CA ASP A 443 5.99 -27.21 -7.90
C ASP A 443 7.17 -27.82 -8.68
N CYS A 444 7.59 -27.12 -9.72
CA CYS A 444 8.54 -27.66 -10.68
C CYS A 444 9.98 -27.59 -10.19
N ASN A 445 10.28 -26.70 -9.25
CA ASN A 445 11.54 -26.74 -8.52
C ASN A 445 11.55 -27.80 -7.39
N GLN A 446 10.40 -28.42 -7.09
CA GLN A 446 10.19 -29.45 -6.07
C GLN A 446 10.58 -29.01 -4.66
N ASP A 447 10.41 -27.72 -4.35
CA ASP A 447 10.65 -27.18 -3.00
C ASP A 447 9.42 -27.30 -2.08
N GLY A 448 8.28 -27.71 -2.64
CA GLY A 448 7.01 -27.90 -1.93
C GLY A 448 6.18 -26.63 -1.79
N ILE A 449 6.54 -25.55 -2.49
CA ILE A 449 5.82 -24.29 -2.57
C ILE A 449 5.23 -24.17 -3.98
N SER A 450 3.93 -23.86 -4.07
CA SER A 450 3.17 -23.92 -5.32
C SER A 450 2.46 -22.61 -5.61
N GLY A 451 3.20 -21.50 -5.60
CA GLY A 451 2.64 -20.16 -5.79
C GLY A 451 1.87 -20.03 -7.11
N ARG A 452 0.55 -19.79 -7.04
CA ARG A 452 -0.33 -19.68 -8.21
C ARG A 452 -0.91 -18.28 -8.40
N PRO A 453 -0.97 -17.77 -9.64
CA PRO A 453 -1.74 -16.57 -9.92
C PRO A 453 -3.24 -16.88 -9.86
N ASN A 454 -4.04 -15.97 -9.30
CA ASN A 454 -5.49 -16.01 -9.50
C ASN A 454 -5.84 -15.25 -10.79
N LEU A 455 -6.60 -15.88 -11.69
CA LEU A 455 -7.03 -15.26 -12.94
C LEU A 455 -8.48 -14.82 -12.83
N ILE A 456 -8.72 -13.54 -13.03
CA ILE A 456 -10.00 -12.88 -12.80
C ILE A 456 -10.47 -12.21 -14.09
N PRO A 457 -11.72 -12.42 -14.52
CA PRO A 457 -12.32 -11.64 -15.59
C PRO A 457 -12.41 -10.17 -15.17
N ASP A 458 -11.81 -9.30 -15.96
CA ASP A 458 -11.90 -7.85 -15.80
C ASP A 458 -13.36 -7.40 -15.95
N PRO A 459 -13.98 -6.74 -14.96
CA PRO A 459 -15.37 -6.31 -15.04
C PRO A 459 -15.61 -5.30 -16.18
N VAL A 460 -14.58 -4.62 -16.68
CA VAL A 460 -14.69 -3.68 -17.79
C VAL A 460 -14.63 -4.38 -19.14
N SER A 461 -13.56 -5.16 -19.38
CA SER A 461 -13.26 -5.71 -20.70
C SER A 461 -13.70 -7.16 -20.89
N GLY A 462 -14.01 -7.89 -19.82
CA GLY A 462 -14.25 -9.32 -19.81
C GLY A 462 -12.99 -10.18 -20.03
N ALA A 463 -11.82 -9.56 -20.29
CA ALA A 463 -10.57 -10.27 -20.47
C ALA A 463 -10.11 -10.90 -19.16
N LEU A 464 -9.52 -12.10 -19.23
CA LEU A 464 -8.83 -12.71 -18.07
C LEU A 464 -7.54 -11.94 -17.78
N ARG A 465 -7.39 -11.50 -16.53
CA ARG A 465 -6.22 -10.77 -16.03
C ARG A 465 -5.73 -11.36 -14.72
N LEU A 466 -4.49 -11.03 -14.38
CA LEU A 466 -3.92 -11.33 -13.08
C LEU A 466 -4.69 -10.58 -11.97
N GLY A 467 -5.15 -11.32 -10.98
CA GLY A 467 -5.70 -10.80 -9.75
C GLY A 467 -4.62 -10.31 -8.79
N ARG A 468 -4.85 -9.17 -8.14
CA ARG A 468 -3.86 -8.46 -7.31
C ARG A 468 -4.40 -8.08 -5.93
N PHE A 469 -5.69 -7.75 -5.83
CA PHE A 469 -6.32 -7.21 -4.62
C PHE A 469 -7.35 -8.17 -4.01
N GLY A 470 -7.78 -7.88 -2.77
CA GLY A 470 -8.51 -8.82 -1.92
C GLY A 470 -7.62 -9.90 -1.29
N TRP A 471 -8.15 -10.60 -0.27
CA TRP A 471 -7.43 -11.64 0.49
C TRP A 471 -7.03 -12.86 -0.37
N LYS A 472 -7.77 -13.11 -1.45
CA LYS A 472 -7.53 -14.21 -2.40
C LYS A 472 -7.23 -13.71 -3.82
N ALA A 473 -6.68 -12.50 -3.96
CA ALA A 473 -6.36 -11.91 -5.27
C ALA A 473 -7.59 -11.84 -6.24
N GLY A 474 -8.80 -11.65 -5.72
CA GLY A 474 -10.04 -11.66 -6.52
C GLY A 474 -10.30 -10.44 -7.39
N LYS A 475 -9.43 -9.42 -7.36
CA LYS A 475 -9.62 -8.13 -8.06
C LYS A 475 -8.38 -7.73 -8.85
N VAL A 476 -8.58 -7.26 -10.08
CA VAL A 476 -7.49 -6.99 -11.04
C VAL A 476 -6.90 -5.59 -10.95
N SER A 477 -7.68 -4.61 -10.49
CA SER A 477 -7.32 -3.18 -10.49
C SER A 477 -7.82 -2.48 -9.23
N VAL A 478 -7.28 -1.30 -8.94
CA VAL A 478 -7.73 -0.46 -7.82
C VAL A 478 -9.20 -0.03 -8.01
N PRO A 479 -9.66 0.46 -9.19
CA PRO A 479 -11.07 0.74 -9.42
C PRO A 479 -11.99 -0.47 -9.21
N HIS A 480 -11.57 -1.67 -9.62
CA HIS A 480 -12.33 -2.89 -9.35
C HIS A 480 -12.44 -3.14 -7.83
N GLN A 481 -11.35 -2.98 -7.07
CA GLN A 481 -11.37 -3.11 -5.62
C GLN A 481 -12.27 -2.06 -4.94
N VAL A 482 -12.24 -0.81 -5.39
CA VAL A 482 -13.08 0.27 -4.84
C VAL A 482 -14.56 0.00 -5.13
N ALA A 483 -14.90 -0.31 -6.39
CA ALA A 483 -16.28 -0.54 -6.79
C ALA A 483 -16.90 -1.79 -6.15
N ASP A 484 -16.13 -2.87 -5.97
CA ASP A 484 -16.61 -4.06 -5.26
C ASP A 484 -16.88 -3.76 -3.78
N ALA A 485 -16.03 -2.95 -3.13
CA ALA A 485 -16.23 -2.55 -1.73
C ALA A 485 -17.43 -1.60 -1.57
N LEU A 486 -17.58 -0.62 -2.47
CA LEU A 486 -18.72 0.30 -2.47
C LEU A 486 -20.05 -0.46 -2.48
N VAL A 487 -20.21 -1.42 -3.39
CA VAL A 487 -21.48 -2.16 -3.51
C VAL A 487 -21.65 -3.21 -2.42
N ALA A 488 -20.60 -3.95 -2.05
CA ALA A 488 -20.73 -5.07 -1.12
C ALA A 488 -20.76 -4.61 0.35
N ASP A 489 -19.98 -3.59 0.69
CA ASP A 489 -19.77 -3.18 2.08
C ASP A 489 -20.65 -1.96 2.44
N MET A 490 -21.01 -1.12 1.45
CA MET A 490 -21.73 0.14 1.66
C MET A 490 -23.04 0.24 0.88
N GLY A 491 -23.32 -0.72 -0.01
CA GLY A 491 -24.51 -0.73 -0.86
C GLY A 491 -24.54 0.36 -1.93
N VAL A 492 -23.42 1.06 -2.20
CA VAL A 492 -23.33 2.14 -3.19
C VAL A 492 -23.01 1.57 -4.57
N THR A 493 -23.89 1.79 -5.55
CA THR A 493 -23.71 1.25 -6.91
C THR A 493 -22.79 2.11 -7.79
N THR A 494 -22.13 1.47 -8.75
CA THR A 494 -21.22 2.10 -9.73
C THR A 494 -21.51 1.58 -11.14
N SER A 495 -20.89 2.16 -12.18
CA SER A 495 -21.00 1.61 -13.54
C SER A 495 -20.44 0.18 -13.67
N LEU A 496 -19.44 -0.19 -12.84
CA LEU A 496 -18.87 -1.53 -12.79
C LEU A 496 -19.81 -2.54 -12.12
N PHE A 497 -20.55 -2.10 -11.11
CA PHE A 497 -21.51 -2.90 -10.36
C PHE A 497 -22.80 -2.10 -10.14
N PRO A 498 -23.70 -2.08 -11.14
CA PRO A 498 -24.89 -1.21 -11.15
C PRO A 498 -26.09 -1.79 -10.41
N VAL A 499 -25.90 -2.92 -9.72
CA VAL A 499 -26.94 -3.64 -8.99
C VAL A 499 -26.41 -3.92 -7.59
N GLU A 500 -27.27 -3.65 -6.60
CA GLU A 500 -27.03 -3.86 -5.18
C GLU A 500 -26.73 -5.33 -4.87
N GLU A 501 -25.95 -5.56 -3.81
CA GLU A 501 -25.63 -6.91 -3.37
C GLU A 501 -26.81 -7.53 -2.64
N CYS A 502 -27.62 -8.31 -3.37
CA CYS A 502 -28.79 -9.01 -2.84
C CYS A 502 -28.76 -10.50 -3.21
N GLY A 503 -29.12 -11.36 -2.25
CA GLY A 503 -29.40 -12.77 -2.48
C GLY A 503 -30.51 -13.01 -3.52
N GLU A 504 -30.49 -14.17 -4.17
CA GLU A 504 -31.52 -14.54 -5.15
C GLU A 504 -32.94 -14.56 -4.60
N GLU A 505 -33.07 -14.93 -3.34
CA GLU A 505 -34.34 -15.05 -2.62
C GLU A 505 -34.77 -13.74 -1.94
N GLN A 506 -33.94 -12.68 -1.98
CA GLN A 506 -34.21 -11.39 -1.32
C GLN A 506 -34.96 -10.41 -2.23
N ALA A 507 -36.23 -10.73 -2.52
CA ALA A 507 -37.07 -9.93 -3.42
C ALA A 507 -37.21 -8.45 -3.01
N GLY A 508 -37.20 -8.13 -1.71
CA GLY A 508 -37.30 -6.77 -1.20
C GLY A 508 -36.06 -5.91 -1.49
N CYS A 509 -34.87 -6.49 -1.34
CA CYS A 509 -33.59 -5.84 -1.66
C CYS A 509 -33.51 -5.54 -3.17
N ARG A 510 -33.88 -6.52 -4.01
CA ARG A 510 -33.89 -6.37 -5.48
C ARG A 510 -34.91 -5.37 -6.01
N ALA A 511 -36.03 -5.18 -5.30
CA ALA A 511 -37.06 -4.22 -5.71
C ALA A 511 -36.64 -2.76 -5.53
N GLY A 512 -35.63 -2.49 -4.69
CA GLY A 512 -35.00 -1.18 -4.52
C GLY A 512 -33.97 -0.84 -5.60
N ALA A 513 -33.56 -1.81 -6.41
CA ALA A 513 -32.51 -1.65 -7.41
C ALA A 513 -32.90 -0.66 -8.50
N SER A 514 -32.28 0.53 -8.49
CA SER A 514 -32.56 1.56 -9.50
C SER A 514 -31.99 1.19 -10.87
N GLY A 515 -31.01 0.27 -10.91
CA GLY A 515 -30.26 -0.12 -12.10
C GLY A 515 -29.41 1.01 -12.70
N THR A 516 -29.43 2.21 -12.10
CA THR A 516 -28.65 3.38 -12.50
C THR A 516 -27.56 3.60 -11.46
N PRO A 517 -26.28 3.66 -11.85
CA PRO A 517 -25.18 3.91 -10.92
C PRO A 517 -25.39 5.17 -10.06
N GLU A 518 -25.24 5.03 -8.75
CA GLU A 518 -25.36 6.16 -7.81
C GLU A 518 -24.07 6.97 -7.71
N LEU A 519 -22.91 6.31 -7.79
CA LEU A 519 -21.61 6.97 -7.86
C LEU A 519 -21.19 7.19 -9.32
N SER A 520 -20.71 8.39 -9.62
CA SER A 520 -20.18 8.73 -10.95
C SER A 520 -18.85 8.03 -11.22
N ASP A 521 -18.52 7.81 -12.50
CA ASP A 521 -17.20 7.29 -12.90
C ASP A 521 -16.06 8.23 -12.48
N GLU A 522 -16.31 9.54 -12.47
CA GLU A 522 -15.34 10.55 -12.05
C GLU A 522 -15.00 10.44 -10.55
N ASP A 523 -16.00 10.20 -9.70
CA ASP A 523 -15.78 10.00 -8.27
C ASP A 523 -15.14 8.65 -7.96
N LEU A 524 -15.51 7.60 -8.70
CA LEU A 524 -14.81 6.32 -8.63
C LEU A 524 -13.33 6.47 -8.99
N ASP A 525 -13.03 7.23 -10.05
CA ASP A 525 -11.66 7.54 -10.47
C ASP A 525 -10.91 8.39 -9.43
N ARG A 526 -11.57 9.36 -8.78
CA ARG A 526 -10.99 10.13 -7.66
C ARG A 526 -10.63 9.23 -6.49
N MET A 527 -11.54 8.36 -6.05
CA MET A 527 -11.27 7.39 -4.97
C MET A 527 -10.12 6.45 -5.32
N ALA A 528 -10.10 5.94 -6.56
CA ALA A 528 -9.01 5.10 -7.03
C ALA A 528 -7.68 5.87 -7.11
N ALA A 529 -7.69 7.14 -7.52
CA ALA A 529 -6.52 8.00 -7.55
C ALA A 529 -5.93 8.19 -6.15
N TYR A 530 -6.77 8.45 -5.13
CA TYR A 530 -6.34 8.52 -3.74
C TYR A 530 -5.58 7.26 -3.32
N MET A 531 -6.17 6.08 -3.49
CA MET A 531 -5.54 4.80 -3.11
C MET A 531 -4.28 4.48 -3.93
N ARG A 532 -4.21 4.92 -5.18
CA ARG A 532 -3.05 4.70 -6.06
C ARG A 532 -1.81 5.47 -5.60
N VAL A 533 -1.98 6.71 -5.13
CA VAL A 533 -0.86 7.60 -4.78
C VAL A 533 -0.70 7.82 -3.28
N LEU A 534 -1.27 6.93 -2.46
CA LEU A 534 -0.87 6.78 -1.06
C LEU A 534 0.56 6.27 -0.98
N GLY A 535 1.41 7.04 -0.30
CA GLY A 535 2.83 6.75 -0.17
C GLY A 535 3.11 5.67 0.88
N VAL A 536 4.11 4.84 0.62
CA VAL A 536 4.49 3.72 1.51
C VAL A 536 5.47 4.22 2.57
N PRO A 537 5.26 3.90 3.86
CA PRO A 537 6.21 4.21 4.92
C PRO A 537 7.59 3.58 4.69
N PRO A 538 8.67 4.28 5.06
CA PRO A 538 10.02 3.74 4.95
C PRO A 538 10.24 2.62 5.95
N ARG A 539 11.04 1.62 5.58
CA ARG A 539 11.57 0.66 6.55
C ARG A 539 12.42 1.41 7.59
N ARG A 540 12.30 1.01 8.84
CA ARG A 540 12.97 1.60 10.01
C ARG A 540 14.20 0.79 10.40
N ASP A 541 15.05 1.36 11.24
CA ASP A 541 16.14 0.65 11.95
C ASP A 541 17.07 -0.19 11.06
N THR A 542 17.25 0.21 9.80
CA THR A 542 18.04 -0.51 8.77
C THR A 542 19.52 -0.65 9.11
N ALA A 543 20.04 0.19 10.02
CA ALA A 543 21.41 0.11 10.53
C ALA A 543 21.55 -0.74 11.80
N ASP A 544 20.45 -1.20 12.40
CA ASP A 544 20.49 -2.05 13.60
C ASP A 544 20.99 -3.46 13.23
N PRO A 545 22.09 -3.95 13.86
CA PRO A 545 22.60 -5.29 13.59
C PRO A 545 21.58 -6.42 13.82
N ALA A 546 20.65 -6.26 14.77
CA ALA A 546 19.60 -7.24 15.03
C ALA A 546 18.59 -7.29 13.87
N VAL A 547 18.23 -6.14 13.29
CA VAL A 547 17.35 -6.06 12.11
C VAL A 547 18.01 -6.68 10.89
N GLN A 548 19.30 -6.40 10.66
CA GLN A 548 20.07 -7.01 9.56
C GLN A 548 20.20 -8.53 9.73
N ARG A 549 20.48 -8.99 10.95
CA ARG A 549 20.52 -10.42 11.28
C ARG A 549 19.15 -11.08 11.05
N GLY A 550 18.07 -10.42 11.46
CA GLY A 550 16.70 -10.87 11.30
C GLY A 550 16.29 -11.06 9.84
N GLU A 551 16.69 -10.13 8.97
CA GLU A 551 16.44 -10.21 7.52
C GLU A 551 17.12 -11.42 6.89
N VAL A 552 18.40 -11.66 7.24
CA VAL A 552 19.13 -12.85 6.78
C VAL A 552 18.44 -14.13 7.27
N LEU A 553 18.05 -14.18 8.54
CA LEU A 553 17.36 -15.33 9.13
C LEU A 553 15.98 -15.55 8.53
N PHE A 554 15.26 -14.49 8.16
CA PHE A 554 13.98 -14.54 7.47
C PHE A 554 14.11 -15.24 6.12
N SER A 555 15.12 -14.87 5.32
CA SER A 555 15.43 -15.56 4.07
C SER A 555 15.90 -17.00 4.31
N GLN A 556 16.78 -17.25 5.28
CA GLN A 556 17.28 -18.60 5.60
C GLN A 556 16.20 -19.55 6.12
N ALA A 557 15.20 -19.03 6.83
CA ALA A 557 14.02 -19.79 7.22
C ALA A 557 13.14 -20.15 6.01
N GLY A 558 13.33 -19.51 4.86
CA GLY A 558 12.55 -19.73 3.64
C GLY A 558 11.30 -18.86 3.55
N CYS A 559 11.13 -17.87 4.43
CA CYS A 559 9.98 -16.95 4.39
C CYS A 559 9.96 -16.12 3.09
N ALA A 560 11.14 -15.77 2.58
CA ALA A 560 11.32 -14.97 1.37
C ALA A 560 10.84 -15.68 0.07
N SER A 561 10.55 -16.99 0.12
CA SER A 561 10.06 -17.74 -1.03
C SER A 561 8.67 -17.29 -1.48
N CYS A 562 7.83 -16.85 -0.54
CA CYS A 562 6.53 -16.21 -0.83
C CYS A 562 6.58 -14.70 -0.55
N HIS A 563 7.20 -14.30 0.57
CA HIS A 563 7.38 -12.90 0.95
C HIS A 563 8.59 -12.26 0.25
N VAL A 564 8.53 -12.23 -1.08
CA VAL A 564 9.62 -11.78 -1.94
C VAL A 564 10.04 -10.33 -1.62
N PRO A 565 11.30 -10.09 -1.20
CA PRO A 565 11.73 -8.79 -0.67
C PRO A 565 11.58 -7.60 -1.61
N SER A 566 11.69 -7.81 -2.93
CA SER A 566 11.67 -6.71 -3.90
C SER A 566 10.92 -7.07 -5.18
N MET A 567 10.17 -6.10 -5.71
CA MET A 567 9.49 -6.19 -7.01
C MET A 567 9.81 -4.95 -7.84
N LYS A 568 9.72 -5.07 -9.17
CA LYS A 568 9.87 -3.94 -10.10
C LYS A 568 8.50 -3.57 -10.68
N THR A 569 8.17 -2.28 -10.68
CA THR A 569 6.99 -1.79 -11.38
C THR A 569 7.26 -1.61 -12.88
N GLY A 570 6.22 -1.79 -13.70
CA GLY A 570 6.27 -1.60 -15.14
C GLY A 570 6.21 -0.12 -15.54
N SER A 571 6.28 0.13 -16.84
CA SER A 571 6.37 1.49 -17.42
C SER A 571 5.05 2.03 -17.98
N HIS A 572 3.93 1.32 -17.76
CA HIS A 572 2.65 1.59 -18.43
C HIS A 572 1.53 2.09 -17.51
N HIS A 573 1.77 2.15 -16.19
CA HIS A 573 0.76 2.62 -15.24
C HIS A 573 0.33 4.07 -15.56
N PRO A 574 -0.96 4.47 -15.46
CA PRO A 574 -1.41 5.82 -15.83
C PRO A 574 -0.73 6.95 -15.04
N PHE A 575 -0.31 6.66 -13.81
CA PHE A 575 0.43 7.56 -12.94
C PHE A 575 1.93 7.33 -13.14
N VAL A 576 2.65 8.38 -13.58
CA VAL A 576 4.09 8.32 -13.90
C VAL A 576 4.94 8.08 -12.66
N GLU A 577 4.49 8.58 -11.51
CA GLU A 577 5.12 8.44 -10.19
C GLU A 577 5.18 6.98 -9.69
N LEU A 578 4.44 6.07 -10.31
CA LEU A 578 4.41 4.64 -9.95
C LEU A 578 5.22 3.76 -10.93
N ARG A 579 5.80 4.35 -11.99
CA ARG A 579 6.48 3.61 -13.06
C ARG A 579 7.95 3.36 -12.73
N ASP A 580 8.45 2.22 -13.21
CA ASP A 580 9.88 1.88 -13.21
C ASP A 580 10.56 1.96 -11.83
N GLN A 581 9.80 1.71 -10.77
CA GLN A 581 10.24 1.73 -9.38
C GLN A 581 10.77 0.36 -8.95
N ILE A 582 11.83 0.34 -8.15
CA ILE A 582 12.17 -0.82 -7.32
C ILE A 582 11.51 -0.60 -5.97
N ILE A 583 10.62 -1.52 -5.60
CA ILE A 583 9.82 -1.45 -4.38
C ILE A 583 10.08 -2.68 -3.51
N HIS A 584 9.82 -2.55 -2.21
CA HIS A 584 10.06 -3.62 -1.23
C HIS A 584 8.77 -4.06 -0.51
N PRO A 585 7.82 -4.71 -1.22
CA PRO A 585 6.56 -5.14 -0.64
C PRO A 585 6.67 -6.39 0.23
N TYR A 586 7.71 -7.21 0.09
CA TYR A 586 7.79 -8.53 0.74
C TYR A 586 6.59 -9.42 0.38
N SER A 587 6.32 -9.54 -0.93
CA SER A 587 5.16 -10.24 -1.47
C SER A 587 5.37 -10.55 -2.95
N ASP A 588 5.05 -11.78 -3.35
CA ASP A 588 4.94 -12.20 -4.76
C ASP A 588 3.54 -11.96 -5.38
N LEU A 589 2.53 -11.66 -4.55
CA LEU A 589 1.11 -11.52 -4.94
C LEU A 589 0.43 -12.83 -5.38
N LEU A 590 1.08 -13.97 -5.18
CA LEU A 590 0.57 -15.29 -5.56
C LEU A 590 -0.29 -15.89 -4.44
N LEU A 591 -1.11 -16.87 -4.80
CA LEU A 591 -1.86 -17.71 -3.89
C LEU A 591 -1.00 -18.87 -3.41
N HIS A 592 -1.04 -19.14 -2.11
CA HIS A 592 -0.37 -20.27 -1.47
C HIS A 592 -1.31 -21.03 -0.56
N ASP A 593 -1.20 -22.35 -0.52
CA ASP A 593 -1.89 -23.19 0.45
C ASP A 593 -1.28 -23.00 1.85
N MET A 594 -2.01 -22.30 2.73
CA MET A 594 -1.59 -22.01 4.10
C MET A 594 -2.02 -23.09 5.11
N GLY A 595 -2.52 -24.23 4.62
CA GLY A 595 -2.91 -25.38 5.41
C GLY A 595 -4.31 -25.32 6.01
N GLU A 596 -4.77 -26.46 6.50
CA GLU A 596 -6.14 -26.66 7.03
C GLU A 596 -6.46 -25.71 8.18
N ALA A 597 -5.47 -25.37 9.00
CA ALA A 597 -5.64 -24.49 10.15
C ALA A 597 -6.11 -23.08 9.74
N LEU A 598 -5.76 -22.63 8.53
CA LEU A 598 -6.13 -21.34 7.95
C LEU A 598 -7.16 -21.48 6.81
N ALA A 599 -7.75 -22.65 6.62
CA ALA A 599 -8.84 -22.82 5.68
C ALA A 599 -10.05 -21.98 6.09
N ASP A 600 -10.66 -21.28 5.14
CA ASP A 600 -12.05 -20.85 5.31
C ASP A 600 -13.01 -21.98 4.88
N THR A 601 -14.31 -21.74 5.00
CA THR A 601 -15.33 -22.74 4.64
C THR A 601 -15.90 -22.50 3.24
N SER A 602 -15.24 -21.66 2.43
CA SER A 602 -15.64 -21.38 1.05
C SER A 602 -15.54 -22.63 0.18
N THR A 603 -16.21 -22.64 -0.98
CA THR A 603 -15.94 -23.65 -2.03
C THR A 603 -14.75 -23.25 -2.88
N SER A 604 -14.77 -22.00 -3.37
CA SER A 604 -13.73 -21.39 -4.19
C SER A 604 -14.00 -19.89 -4.38
N GLU A 605 -12.97 -19.08 -4.62
CA GLU A 605 -13.08 -17.70 -5.14
C GLU A 605 -12.26 -17.60 -6.43
N ALA A 606 -12.95 -17.75 -7.57
CA ALA A 606 -12.34 -18.04 -8.86
C ALA A 606 -11.44 -19.29 -8.78
N LEU A 607 -10.14 -19.16 -9.01
CA LEU A 607 -9.19 -20.28 -8.92
C LEU A 607 -8.68 -20.53 -7.50
N ALA A 608 -9.01 -19.69 -6.52
CA ALA A 608 -8.54 -19.83 -5.14
C ALA A 608 -9.42 -20.81 -4.35
N GLY A 609 -8.81 -21.87 -3.83
CA GLY A 609 -9.43 -22.82 -2.92
C GLY A 609 -9.56 -22.31 -1.49
N PRO A 610 -10.11 -23.13 -0.58
CA PRO A 610 -10.42 -22.70 0.80
C PRO A 610 -9.16 -22.42 1.65
N ARG A 611 -8.06 -23.12 1.37
CA ARG A 611 -6.77 -22.98 2.06
C ARG A 611 -5.83 -21.96 1.43
N GLU A 612 -6.19 -21.45 0.27
CA GLU A 612 -5.33 -20.59 -0.52
C GLU A 612 -5.53 -19.12 -0.17
N TRP A 613 -4.43 -18.44 0.12
CA TRP A 613 -4.39 -17.02 0.45
C TRP A 613 -3.33 -16.31 -0.36
N ARG A 614 -3.63 -15.08 -0.77
CA ARG A 614 -2.65 -14.24 -1.44
C ARG A 614 -1.61 -13.78 -0.43
N THR A 615 -0.32 -13.89 -0.75
CA THR A 615 0.75 -13.28 0.06
C THR A 615 0.48 -11.77 0.21
N PRO A 616 0.22 -11.26 1.44
CA PRO A 616 0.05 -9.83 1.64
C PRO A 616 1.41 -9.11 1.67
N PRO A 617 1.50 -7.86 1.20
CA PRO A 617 2.71 -7.07 1.40
C PRO A 617 2.97 -6.86 2.90
N LEU A 618 4.23 -6.96 3.32
CA LEU A 618 4.65 -6.75 4.71
C LEU A 618 5.14 -5.33 5.00
N TRP A 619 5.23 -4.44 4.01
CA TRP A 619 5.54 -3.04 4.28
C TRP A 619 4.56 -2.44 5.30
N GLY A 620 5.07 -1.64 6.22
CA GLY A 620 4.31 -1.07 7.32
C GLY A 620 3.82 -2.04 8.40
N ILE A 621 4.05 -3.36 8.31
CA ILE A 621 3.51 -4.30 9.33
C ILE A 621 3.95 -3.95 10.75
N GLY A 622 5.13 -3.35 10.94
CA GLY A 622 5.59 -2.90 12.24
C GLY A 622 4.99 -1.57 12.72
N LEU A 623 4.14 -0.93 11.93
CA LEU A 623 3.43 0.32 12.26
C LEU A 623 1.98 0.10 12.69
N LEU A 624 1.47 -1.13 12.63
CA LEU A 624 0.07 -1.44 12.96
C LEU A 624 -0.35 -0.94 14.34
N GLU A 625 0.49 -1.11 15.37
CA GLU A 625 0.18 -0.63 16.71
C GLU A 625 0.09 0.90 16.76
N ALA A 626 1.01 1.59 16.09
CA ALA A 626 1.05 3.04 16.06
C ALA A 626 -0.10 3.65 15.24
N VAL A 627 -0.57 2.94 14.20
CA VAL A 627 -1.64 3.38 13.29
C VAL A 627 -3.03 2.99 13.76
N ASN A 628 -3.21 1.77 14.25
CA ASN A 628 -4.52 1.20 14.53
C ASN A 628 -4.71 0.81 16.00
N GLY A 629 -3.69 0.89 16.84
CA GLY A 629 -3.78 0.55 18.26
C GLY A 629 -3.81 -0.95 18.57
N HIS A 630 -3.51 -1.81 17.59
CA HIS A 630 -3.43 -3.26 17.77
C HIS A 630 -2.39 -3.91 16.82
N THR A 631 -2.04 -5.17 17.09
CA THR A 631 -1.09 -5.96 16.29
C THR A 631 -1.71 -7.24 15.70
N GLN A 632 -3.04 -7.35 15.71
CA GLN A 632 -3.76 -8.54 15.23
C GLN A 632 -3.62 -8.76 13.70
N LEU A 633 -3.31 -9.98 13.26
CA LEU A 633 -2.92 -10.37 11.90
C LEU A 633 -3.77 -11.53 11.34
N LEU A 634 -3.49 -11.93 10.08
CA LEU A 634 -4.18 -12.96 9.29
C LEU A 634 -5.59 -12.55 8.81
N HIS A 635 -6.23 -13.35 7.96
CA HIS A 635 -7.47 -12.94 7.28
C HIS A 635 -8.61 -12.61 8.25
N ASP A 636 -8.66 -13.29 9.40
CA ASP A 636 -9.72 -13.18 10.40
C ASP A 636 -9.26 -12.54 11.73
N GLY A 637 -8.01 -12.07 11.80
CA GLY A 637 -7.50 -11.37 12.99
C GLY A 637 -7.01 -12.26 14.13
N ARG A 638 -6.99 -13.60 13.96
CA ARG A 638 -6.73 -14.52 15.08
C ARG A 638 -5.36 -14.42 15.74
N ALA A 639 -4.35 -13.95 15.01
CA ALA A 639 -2.96 -13.90 15.49
C ALA A 639 -2.70 -12.55 16.15
N ARG A 640 -2.34 -12.52 17.43
CA ARG A 640 -2.15 -11.27 18.18
C ARG A 640 -0.85 -10.54 17.84
N ASP A 641 0.12 -11.23 17.27
CA ASP A 641 1.39 -10.67 16.85
C ASP A 641 2.01 -11.49 15.71
N VAL A 642 3.18 -11.04 15.24
CA VAL A 642 3.92 -11.70 14.16
C VAL A 642 4.38 -13.11 14.51
N VAL A 643 4.63 -13.42 15.78
CA VAL A 643 5.06 -14.77 16.21
C VAL A 643 3.88 -15.72 16.10
N GLU A 644 2.71 -15.35 16.66
CA GLU A 644 1.49 -16.14 16.50
C GLU A 644 1.12 -16.30 15.02
N ALA A 645 1.28 -15.25 14.21
CA ALA A 645 1.03 -15.34 12.78
C ALA A 645 1.93 -16.40 12.13
N ILE A 646 3.24 -16.38 12.38
CA ILE A 646 4.18 -17.42 11.90
C ILE A 646 3.75 -18.81 12.38
N LEU A 647 3.35 -18.96 13.64
CA LEU A 647 2.96 -20.27 14.19
C LEU A 647 1.66 -20.82 13.57
N TRP A 648 0.80 -19.96 13.05
CA TRP A 648 -0.39 -20.36 12.29
C TRP A 648 -0.08 -20.83 10.85
N HIS A 649 1.10 -20.52 10.30
CA HIS A 649 1.45 -20.95 8.95
C HIS A 649 1.51 -22.47 8.86
N GLY A 650 0.72 -23.07 7.97
CA GLY A 650 0.77 -24.49 7.63
C GLY A 650 0.94 -24.66 6.13
N GLY A 651 0.57 -25.84 5.60
CA GLY A 651 0.64 -26.11 4.16
C GLY A 651 2.05 -25.90 3.62
N GLU A 652 2.17 -25.12 2.56
CA GLU A 652 3.44 -24.77 1.89
C GLU A 652 4.42 -24.07 2.84
N ALA A 653 3.91 -23.30 3.80
CA ALA A 653 4.72 -22.54 4.74
C ALA A 653 5.14 -23.32 6.01
N ASP A 654 4.72 -24.59 6.17
CA ASP A 654 5.03 -25.36 7.38
C ASP A 654 6.54 -25.51 7.60
N ALA A 655 7.30 -25.81 6.54
CA ALA A 655 8.75 -25.96 6.63
C ALA A 655 9.44 -24.66 7.11
N ALA A 656 8.97 -23.49 6.65
CA ALA A 656 9.50 -22.20 7.08
C ALA A 656 9.17 -21.90 8.54
N LYS A 657 7.93 -22.18 8.97
CA LYS A 657 7.53 -22.10 10.38
C LYS A 657 8.42 -23.00 11.26
N GLN A 658 8.63 -24.27 10.87
CA GLN A 658 9.45 -25.19 11.68
C GLN A 658 10.90 -24.69 11.80
N ARG A 659 11.48 -24.14 10.72
CA ARG A 659 12.81 -23.53 10.76
C ARG A 659 12.86 -22.33 11.70
N PHE A 660 11.88 -21.43 11.66
CA PHE A 660 11.77 -20.33 12.61
C PHE A 660 11.66 -20.81 14.06
N MET A 661 10.79 -21.80 14.35
CA MET A 661 10.63 -22.36 15.69
C MET A 661 11.94 -22.97 16.22
N ALA A 662 12.75 -23.58 15.35
CA ALA A 662 14.02 -24.19 15.68
C ALA A 662 15.18 -23.20 15.91
N LEU A 663 15.03 -21.92 15.51
CA LEU A 663 16.04 -20.90 15.78
C LEU A 663 16.24 -20.70 17.29
N PRO A 664 17.46 -20.38 17.76
CA PRO A 664 17.68 -19.89 19.12
C PRO A 664 16.82 -18.66 19.43
N SER A 665 16.49 -18.43 20.71
CA SER A 665 15.60 -17.33 21.11
C SER A 665 16.04 -15.95 20.57
N GLY A 666 17.33 -15.62 20.69
CA GLY A 666 17.86 -14.35 20.18
C GLY A 666 17.79 -14.21 18.66
N ASP A 667 17.88 -15.32 17.92
CA ASP A 667 17.72 -15.32 16.46
C ASP A 667 16.23 -15.18 16.07
N ARG A 668 15.30 -15.76 16.85
CA ARG A 668 13.86 -15.49 16.67
C ARG A 668 13.52 -14.03 16.96
N ASP A 669 14.08 -13.46 18.01
CA ASP A 669 13.90 -12.05 18.36
C ASP A 669 14.45 -11.13 17.25
N ALA A 670 15.56 -11.50 16.61
CA ALA A 670 16.10 -10.79 15.45
C ALA A 670 15.13 -10.82 14.26
N VAL A 671 14.54 -11.97 13.92
CA VAL A 671 13.51 -12.06 12.85
C VAL A 671 12.30 -11.17 13.19
N VAL A 672 11.86 -11.16 14.45
CA VAL A 672 10.77 -10.30 14.91
C VAL A 672 11.15 -8.82 14.81
N ALA A 673 12.37 -8.44 15.18
CA ALA A 673 12.88 -7.07 15.04
C ALA A 673 12.91 -6.64 13.57
N PHE A 674 13.33 -7.52 12.66
CA PHE A 674 13.27 -7.28 11.23
C PHE A 674 11.84 -7.04 10.74
N LEU A 675 10.89 -7.93 11.06
CA LEU A 675 9.50 -7.76 10.66
C LEU A 675 8.88 -6.48 11.24
N ARG A 676 9.23 -6.11 12.48
CA ARG A 676 8.80 -4.86 13.10
C ARG A 676 9.49 -3.63 12.52
N SER A 677 10.60 -3.79 11.81
CA SER A 677 11.27 -2.70 11.09
C SER A 677 10.53 -2.33 9.80
N LEU A 678 9.77 -3.27 9.22
CA LEU A 678 9.04 -3.07 7.97
C LEU A 678 7.87 -2.09 8.11
#